data_AF-A0A812YLA9-F1
#
_entry.id   AF-A0A812YLA9-F1
#
_cell.length_a   1.000
_cell.length_b   1.000
_cell.length_c   1.000
_cell.angle_alpha   90.00
_cell.angle_beta   90.00
_cell.angle_gamma   90.00
#
_symmetry.space_group_name_H-M   'P 1'
#
loop_
_entity.id
_entity.type
_entity.pdbx_description
1 polymer ?
#
loop_
_entity_poly.entity_id
_entity_poly.type
_entity_poly.pdbx_seq_one_letter_code
_entity_poly.pdbx_strand_id
1 'polypeptide(L)'
;MCGILALFGLQDAGPLRKQVVEAAKLLRHRGPDWSGVYCEGSTIIAHERLAIVDPDSGDQPLYNEARDIVLGVNGEIYNYDELQKALQARAPGKHRFLTKSDCEVLLHLYAEDGLDFMSKNEVLGMYAFAIWDKRKQTYVVARDPVGIIPLYIGWAADGSVQVASELKALHKACERYEEFPPGHVFDSASGQRRMFYTPVWNQPTPVPTKEMALSALREAFENAVISHMMSDVPYGVLLSGGLDSSLVASIMSKNSHRKCEHGPASWPQLHSFSTGLRGSPDLKAAKEVASFLGTVHHEYVFTVDEALDALPDVIYHLETFDVTTIRASTPMYLMARRIRAAGVKMVLSGEGADEIFGGYLYFHKAPNAEEFHAENCRKIKQLHLYDCLRANKAMMAWGVEARVPFLDRKFMEVAMGFDPVQKMCKDEAGKPRCEKWILRKAFDLPSDRAYLPQEVLWRQKEQFSDGVGYSWIDSIKAHAEKAVTDQQMATAPNRFPVKTPRTKEAYMFRQFFAQHFGENSAAAGCVGWQDSIACSSEVALKWDKAFQGRADASGRAVAGVHVQAYDNSYTTASQSSGAENGEPAAKKAVLVAWPEKFRIELFEAAAGHAAAAAAADDNGVEITPLFGNINAYAYFFAELLVGTPPQAASVIVDTGSALCGFPCVGCSHCGHHLDPLFDMKASNTSRTLPCGPDCNRCDAARCGYVESYSEGSSISGFWFRDLVMLNGSDADNHPVEASMGCHLDERKLFYTQKVNGILGLAPHRITGKSNVLKDLFRDKGHVNAAVFALCLAEWGGELSVGGYDGRYAASGSHMQWLQLHHAGYYGVELRAVTFGMHAVGGPEEFTGRAVVDSGTTFTYFPAKVYDTLRQAIKEACEGLRCGAKPVGNDCWLLPIGSSPDKFAPVMLTFGGGSGKADVSVSWPAKSYLFRRGMRATEGFEAWCLAFTSNGFSKETVLGVSFFMSKTLIFDTTSSKLGVEDANCPQHHHSAQVVVEPFSGMDSPVEEHLQQDAPMQQLGLVLGCIGAVLLFLSAGMFAWACSFSEEEANESSENFLN
;
A
#
# COMPACT_ATOMS: atom_id res chain seq x y z
N MET A 1 -14.75 -5.33 1.29
CA MET A 1 -14.00 -6.45 1.89
C MET A 1 -13.22 -5.95 3.09
N CYS A 2 -13.36 -6.62 4.22
CA CYS A 2 -13.09 -6.09 5.55
C CYS A 2 -12.10 -6.97 6.33
N GLY A 3 -11.78 -6.59 7.56
CA GLY A 3 -11.12 -7.43 8.56
C GLY A 3 -12.09 -7.75 9.69
N ILE A 4 -12.22 -9.03 10.07
CA ILE A 4 -12.93 -9.42 11.29
C ILE A 4 -11.96 -10.07 12.27
N LEU A 5 -12.09 -9.74 13.56
CA LEU A 5 -11.47 -10.44 14.68
C LEU A 5 -12.51 -10.57 15.80
N ALA A 6 -12.95 -11.80 16.08
CA ALA A 6 -13.94 -12.09 17.10
C ALA A 6 -13.38 -13.06 18.15
N LEU A 7 -13.66 -12.81 19.42
CA LEU A 7 -13.30 -13.64 20.57
C LEU A 7 -14.58 -14.02 21.31
N PHE A 8 -14.72 -15.30 21.65
CA PHE A 8 -15.89 -15.87 22.30
C PHE A 8 -15.48 -16.75 23.49
N GLY A 9 -16.39 -16.90 24.45
CA GLY A 9 -16.18 -17.76 25.62
C GLY A 9 -15.19 -17.18 26.64
N LEU A 10 -15.01 -15.86 26.64
CA LEU A 10 -14.19 -15.17 27.64
C LEU A 10 -14.87 -15.19 29.01
N GLN A 11 -14.08 -15.19 30.09
CA GLN A 11 -14.63 -14.96 31.43
C GLN A 11 -15.15 -13.53 31.58
N ASP A 12 -14.38 -12.55 31.09
CA ASP A 12 -14.75 -11.14 31.00
C ASP A 12 -14.04 -10.49 29.79
N ALA A 13 -14.83 -9.92 28.89
CA ALA A 13 -14.37 -9.22 27.70
C ALA A 13 -13.75 -7.85 28.02
N GLY A 14 -14.17 -7.18 29.10
CA GLY A 14 -13.78 -5.80 29.41
C GLY A 14 -12.26 -5.58 29.43
N PRO A 15 -11.49 -6.36 30.22
CA PRO A 15 -10.03 -6.24 30.31
C PRO A 15 -9.29 -6.50 29.00
N LEU A 16 -9.84 -7.37 28.14
CA LEU A 16 -9.20 -7.77 26.88
C LEU A 16 -9.51 -6.82 25.72
N ARG A 17 -10.53 -5.96 25.84
CA ARG A 17 -10.97 -5.04 24.78
C ARG A 17 -9.82 -4.28 24.13
N LYS A 18 -8.94 -3.67 24.93
CA LYS A 18 -7.82 -2.89 24.40
C LYS A 18 -6.85 -3.76 23.60
N GLN A 19 -6.52 -4.94 24.10
CA GLN A 19 -5.61 -5.88 23.43
C GLN A 19 -6.20 -6.37 22.10
N VAL A 20 -7.51 -6.68 22.07
CA VAL A 20 -8.19 -7.10 20.84
C VAL A 20 -8.26 -5.98 19.82
N VAL A 21 -8.53 -4.74 20.23
CA VAL A 21 -8.50 -3.58 19.32
C VAL A 21 -7.09 -3.36 18.75
N GLU A 22 -6.03 -3.54 19.54
CA GLU A 22 -4.65 -3.50 19.03
C GLU A 22 -4.36 -4.65 18.06
N ALA A 23 -4.82 -5.86 18.35
CA ALA A 23 -4.65 -7.02 17.46
C ALA A 23 -5.44 -6.85 16.15
N ALA A 24 -6.63 -6.24 16.18
CA ALA A 24 -7.43 -5.96 14.99
C ALA A 24 -6.73 -5.01 14.02
N LYS A 25 -5.80 -4.15 14.50
CA LYS A 25 -4.99 -3.28 13.62
C LYS A 25 -4.14 -4.06 12.62
N LEU A 26 -3.79 -5.31 12.94
CA LEU A 26 -3.08 -6.22 12.01
C LEU A 26 -3.93 -6.56 10.77
N LEU A 27 -5.24 -6.26 10.78
CA LEU A 27 -6.18 -6.46 9.69
C LEU A 27 -6.61 -5.14 9.03
N ARG A 28 -6.11 -3.99 9.50
CA ARG A 28 -6.56 -2.66 9.05
C ARG A 28 -6.28 -2.39 7.58
N HIS A 29 -5.24 -2.99 7.01
CA HIS A 29 -4.99 -2.92 5.56
C HIS A 29 -6.20 -3.38 4.74
N ARG A 30 -6.98 -4.34 5.28
CA ARG A 30 -8.19 -4.83 4.64
C ARG A 30 -9.32 -3.81 4.72
N GLY A 31 -9.45 -3.12 5.85
CA GLY A 31 -10.53 -2.18 6.10
C GLY A 31 -10.04 -0.82 6.60
N PRO A 32 -9.50 0.03 5.71
CA PRO A 32 -8.88 1.29 6.09
C PRO A 32 -9.87 2.45 6.33
N ASP A 33 -11.16 2.28 6.04
CA ASP A 33 -12.12 3.40 6.07
C ASP A 33 -12.69 3.66 7.48
N TRP A 34 -12.90 2.61 8.27
CA TRP A 34 -13.44 2.72 9.63
C TRP A 34 -13.12 1.49 10.49
N SER A 35 -13.17 1.65 11.81
CA SER A 35 -13.02 0.54 12.77
C SER A 35 -14.19 0.53 13.75
N GLY A 36 -14.76 -0.65 14.01
CA GLY A 36 -15.84 -0.83 14.99
C GLY A 36 -15.57 -1.99 15.95
N VAL A 37 -16.15 -1.93 17.15
CA VAL A 37 -15.99 -2.98 18.15
C VAL A 37 -17.24 -3.15 19.00
N TYR A 38 -17.72 -4.38 19.10
CA TYR A 38 -18.64 -4.84 20.14
C TYR A 38 -17.83 -5.51 21.25
N CYS A 39 -18.15 -5.23 22.51
CA CYS A 39 -17.48 -5.80 23.66
C CYS A 39 -18.44 -5.83 24.85
N GLU A 40 -18.88 -7.03 25.25
CA GLU A 40 -19.80 -7.22 26.36
C GLU A 40 -19.76 -8.67 26.84
N GLY A 41 -19.79 -8.87 28.17
CA GLY A 41 -19.84 -10.21 28.77
C GLY A 41 -18.65 -11.07 28.37
N SER A 42 -18.91 -12.17 27.66
CA SER A 42 -17.91 -13.16 27.24
C SER A 42 -17.43 -13.00 25.78
N THR A 43 -17.79 -11.89 25.12
CA THR A 43 -17.63 -11.73 23.67
C THR A 43 -17.06 -10.38 23.26
N ILE A 44 -16.13 -10.40 22.29
CA ILE A 44 -15.64 -9.23 21.58
C ILE A 44 -15.74 -9.49 20.08
N ILE A 45 -16.26 -8.55 19.30
CA ILE A 45 -16.20 -8.58 17.83
C ILE A 45 -15.63 -7.24 17.36
N ALA A 46 -14.39 -7.25 16.89
CA ALA A 46 -13.73 -6.13 16.24
C ALA A 46 -13.82 -6.25 14.72
N HIS A 47 -14.04 -5.13 14.05
CA HIS A 47 -14.20 -5.05 12.61
C HIS A 47 -13.42 -3.86 12.04
N GLU A 48 -12.70 -4.09 10.94
CA GLU A 48 -12.01 -3.08 10.15
C GLU A 48 -12.72 -3.01 8.79
N ARG A 49 -13.27 -1.86 8.43
CA ARG A 49 -14.23 -1.71 7.33
C ARG A 49 -13.58 -1.10 6.08
N LEU A 50 -13.84 -1.73 4.93
CA LEU A 50 -13.75 -1.10 3.62
C LEU A 50 -15.19 -0.86 3.14
N ALA A 51 -15.60 0.40 3.06
CA ALA A 51 -16.95 0.79 2.72
C ALA A 51 -17.15 0.70 1.19
N ILE A 52 -17.93 -0.30 0.74
CA ILE A 52 -18.27 -0.54 -0.67
C ILE A 52 -19.76 -0.32 -0.94
N VAL A 53 -20.64 -1.01 -0.21
CA VAL A 53 -22.09 -0.83 -0.23
C VAL A 53 -22.53 -0.13 1.05
N ASP A 54 -23.41 0.86 0.91
CA ASP A 54 -23.89 1.74 1.97
C ASP A 54 -22.77 2.36 2.81
N PRO A 55 -21.89 3.21 2.24
CA PRO A 55 -20.80 3.82 2.98
C PRO A 55 -21.24 4.59 4.21
N ASP A 56 -22.45 5.17 4.18
CA ASP A 56 -22.95 6.06 5.21
C ASP A 56 -23.50 5.34 6.46
N SER A 57 -24.21 4.21 6.31
CA SER A 57 -24.82 3.51 7.47
C SER A 57 -24.35 2.07 7.70
N GLY A 58 -23.60 1.47 6.78
CA GLY A 58 -23.21 0.04 6.87
C GLY A 58 -22.04 -0.27 7.82
N ASP A 59 -21.80 0.55 8.84
CA ASP A 59 -20.72 0.33 9.81
C ASP A 59 -20.95 -0.95 10.61
N GLN A 60 -19.86 -1.69 10.89
CA GLN A 60 -19.93 -2.98 11.56
C GLN A 60 -19.14 -2.95 12.89
N PRO A 61 -19.50 -3.76 13.91
CA PRO A 61 -20.52 -4.82 13.89
C PRO A 61 -21.95 -4.34 13.66
N LEU A 62 -22.71 -5.09 12.87
CA LEU A 62 -24.14 -4.84 12.61
C LEU A 62 -24.99 -5.41 13.76
N TYR A 63 -26.16 -4.82 13.96
CA TYR A 63 -27.11 -5.23 15.01
C TYR A 63 -28.51 -5.39 14.43
N ASN A 64 -29.27 -6.35 14.92
CA ASN A 64 -30.71 -6.37 14.65
C ASN A 64 -31.45 -5.27 15.44
N GLU A 65 -32.75 -5.10 15.21
CA GLU A 65 -33.56 -4.04 15.81
C GLU A 65 -33.58 -4.05 17.34
N ALA A 66 -33.49 -5.22 17.96
CA ALA A 66 -33.43 -5.39 19.41
C ALA A 66 -32.01 -5.27 19.99
N ARG A 67 -30.98 -5.22 19.12
CA ARG A 67 -29.55 -5.27 19.47
C ARG A 67 -29.19 -6.46 20.37
N ASP A 68 -29.89 -7.57 20.20
CA ASP A 68 -29.65 -8.84 20.89
C ASP A 68 -28.92 -9.86 20.00
N ILE A 69 -28.73 -9.55 18.70
CA ILE A 69 -27.89 -10.28 17.76
C ILE A 69 -26.86 -9.31 17.18
N VAL A 70 -25.59 -9.70 17.20
CA VAL A 70 -24.46 -8.91 16.70
C VAL A 70 -23.76 -9.67 15.58
N LEU A 71 -23.41 -8.99 14.49
CA LEU A 71 -22.81 -9.59 13.30
C LEU A 71 -21.56 -8.83 12.87
N GLY A 72 -20.45 -9.56 12.66
CA GLY A 72 -19.30 -9.07 11.90
C GLY A 72 -19.16 -9.85 10.59
N VAL A 73 -19.09 -9.15 9.45
CA VAL A 73 -18.98 -9.73 8.11
C VAL A 73 -17.78 -9.19 7.36
N ASN A 74 -17.08 -10.10 6.71
CA ASN A 74 -16.16 -9.82 5.62
C ASN A 74 -16.74 -10.42 4.34
N GLY A 75 -17.36 -9.62 3.47
CA GLY A 75 -18.00 -10.17 2.28
C GLY A 75 -18.96 -9.23 1.58
N GLU A 76 -19.62 -9.78 0.56
CA GLU A 76 -20.63 -9.16 -0.28
C GLU A 76 -21.75 -10.19 -0.56
N ILE A 77 -23.01 -9.80 -0.35
CA ILE A 77 -24.20 -10.61 -0.59
C ILE A 77 -24.94 -10.09 -1.83
N TYR A 78 -24.63 -10.65 -3.00
CA TYR A 78 -25.09 -10.14 -4.29
C TYR A 78 -26.62 -10.20 -4.51
N ASN A 79 -27.33 -11.03 -3.76
CA ASN A 79 -28.80 -11.14 -3.82
C ASN A 79 -29.50 -10.61 -2.55
N TYR A 80 -28.87 -9.70 -1.80
CA TYR A 80 -29.43 -9.16 -0.56
C TYR A 80 -30.83 -8.54 -0.75
N ASP A 81 -31.07 -7.84 -1.86
CA ASP A 81 -32.36 -7.20 -2.16
C ASP A 81 -33.47 -8.25 -2.39
N GLU A 82 -33.17 -9.35 -3.11
CA GLU A 82 -34.10 -10.47 -3.28
C GLU A 82 -34.44 -11.12 -1.92
N LEU A 83 -33.41 -11.36 -1.10
CA LEU A 83 -33.55 -11.96 0.22
C LEU A 83 -34.33 -11.05 1.18
N GLN A 84 -34.07 -9.75 1.14
CA GLN A 84 -34.79 -8.75 1.94
C GLN A 84 -36.27 -8.70 1.57
N LYS A 85 -36.60 -8.68 0.27
CA LYS A 85 -37.98 -8.73 -0.21
C LYS A 85 -38.68 -10.03 0.21
N ALA A 86 -38.00 -11.17 0.10
CA ALA A 86 -38.53 -12.46 0.52
C ALA A 86 -38.77 -12.52 2.05
N LEU A 87 -37.85 -11.97 2.85
CA LEU A 87 -38.00 -11.80 4.30
C LEU A 87 -39.19 -10.93 4.66
N GLN A 88 -39.34 -9.78 4.01
CA GLN A 88 -40.45 -8.86 4.25
C GLN A 88 -41.80 -9.47 3.84
N ALA A 89 -41.83 -10.26 2.76
CA ALA A 89 -43.05 -10.95 2.32
C ALA A 89 -43.47 -12.07 3.28
N ARG A 90 -42.52 -12.87 3.79
CA ARG A 90 -42.82 -13.99 4.70
C ARG A 90 -43.05 -13.58 6.16
N ALA A 91 -42.48 -12.45 6.58
CA ALA A 91 -42.64 -11.90 7.93
C ALA A 91 -42.88 -10.37 7.91
N PRO A 92 -44.06 -9.91 7.42
CA PRO A 92 -44.34 -8.49 7.27
C PRO A 92 -44.25 -7.72 8.59
N GLY A 93 -43.47 -6.64 8.60
CA GLY A 93 -43.32 -5.75 9.76
C GLY A 93 -42.50 -6.32 10.93
N LYS A 94 -41.98 -7.55 10.83
CA LYS A 94 -41.19 -8.19 11.90
C LYS A 94 -39.73 -7.73 11.89
N HIS A 95 -39.12 -7.65 10.70
CA HIS A 95 -37.71 -7.30 10.53
C HIS A 95 -37.57 -5.86 10.08
N ARG A 96 -36.88 -5.04 10.88
CA ARG A 96 -36.55 -3.65 10.53
C ARG A 96 -35.05 -3.52 10.31
N PHE A 97 -34.69 -3.38 9.04
CA PHE A 97 -33.32 -3.09 8.62
C PHE A 97 -32.92 -1.68 9.07
N LEU A 98 -31.79 -1.57 9.75
CA LEU A 98 -31.22 -0.35 10.31
C LEU A 98 -30.24 0.32 9.34
N THR A 99 -29.75 -0.40 8.33
CA THR A 99 -28.78 0.03 7.34
C THR A 99 -29.26 -0.34 5.93
N LYS A 100 -28.49 0.07 4.92
CA LYS A 100 -28.62 -0.42 3.54
C LYS A 100 -27.49 -1.37 3.16
N SER A 101 -26.71 -1.83 4.14
CA SER A 101 -25.65 -2.81 3.89
C SER A 101 -26.27 -4.11 3.38
N ASP A 102 -25.68 -4.65 2.33
CA ASP A 102 -25.98 -5.97 1.80
C ASP A 102 -25.83 -7.07 2.87
N CYS A 103 -24.91 -6.89 3.81
CA CYS A 103 -24.59 -7.83 4.87
C CYS A 103 -25.66 -7.92 5.96
N GLU A 104 -26.51 -6.91 6.15
CA GLU A 104 -27.50 -6.89 7.23
C GLU A 104 -28.57 -7.99 7.07
N VAL A 105 -28.82 -8.43 5.84
CA VAL A 105 -29.80 -9.49 5.57
C VAL A 105 -29.48 -10.80 6.32
N LEU A 106 -28.20 -11.07 6.59
CA LEU A 106 -27.75 -12.25 7.32
C LEU A 106 -28.24 -12.24 8.78
N LEU A 107 -28.32 -11.08 9.43
CA LEU A 107 -28.88 -10.93 10.79
C LEU A 107 -30.33 -11.37 10.83
N HIS A 108 -31.14 -10.87 9.89
CA HIS A 108 -32.56 -11.14 9.85
C HIS A 108 -32.88 -12.57 9.40
N LEU A 109 -32.07 -13.14 8.48
CA LEU A 109 -32.16 -14.57 8.13
C LEU A 109 -31.87 -15.46 9.34
N TYR A 110 -30.82 -15.17 10.10
CA TYR A 110 -30.52 -15.92 11.33
C TYR A 110 -31.59 -15.73 12.41
N ALA A 111 -32.12 -14.52 12.58
CA ALA A 111 -33.18 -14.24 13.54
C ALA A 111 -34.47 -15.01 13.22
N GLU A 112 -34.79 -15.19 11.93
CA GLU A 112 -36.01 -15.87 11.49
C GLU A 112 -35.85 -17.40 11.43
N ASP A 113 -34.76 -17.88 10.82
CA ASP A 113 -34.59 -19.29 10.48
C ASP A 113 -33.51 -20.00 11.33
N GLY A 114 -32.85 -19.30 12.25
CA GLY A 114 -31.71 -19.86 12.99
C GLY A 114 -30.58 -20.25 12.04
N LEU A 115 -30.16 -21.51 12.04
CA LEU A 115 -29.13 -22.01 11.12
C LEU A 115 -29.71 -22.54 9.79
N ASP A 116 -31.03 -22.68 9.69
CA ASP A 116 -31.65 -23.32 8.54
C ASP A 116 -31.48 -22.49 7.26
N PHE A 117 -31.30 -21.16 7.37
CA PHE A 117 -31.03 -20.33 6.18
C PHE A 117 -29.72 -20.73 5.47
N MET A 118 -28.72 -21.22 6.21
CA MET A 118 -27.49 -21.74 5.61
C MET A 118 -27.77 -23.02 4.82
N SER A 119 -28.59 -23.92 5.38
CA SER A 119 -28.99 -25.18 4.74
C SER A 119 -29.87 -24.97 3.50
N LYS A 120 -30.66 -23.89 3.46
CA LYS A 120 -31.42 -23.49 2.26
C LYS A 120 -30.52 -23.00 1.13
N ASN A 121 -29.29 -22.59 1.45
CA ASN A 121 -28.28 -22.13 0.49
C ASN A 121 -28.78 -20.97 -0.41
N GLU A 122 -29.67 -20.12 0.10
CA GLU A 122 -30.29 -19.02 -0.66
C GLU A 122 -29.37 -17.79 -0.78
N VAL A 123 -28.33 -17.72 0.05
CA VAL A 123 -27.35 -16.61 0.07
C VAL A 123 -26.37 -16.77 -1.10
N LEU A 124 -26.33 -15.78 -1.99
CA LEU A 124 -25.40 -15.68 -3.11
C LEU A 124 -24.38 -14.60 -2.80
N GLY A 125 -23.12 -14.98 -2.67
CA GLY A 125 -22.09 -14.03 -2.27
C GLY A 125 -20.75 -14.68 -1.99
N MET A 126 -19.78 -13.83 -1.71
CA MET A 126 -18.50 -14.20 -1.10
C MET A 126 -18.50 -13.62 0.31
N TYR A 127 -18.34 -14.45 1.33
CA TYR A 127 -18.48 -14.01 2.72
C TYR A 127 -17.77 -14.90 3.72
N ALA A 128 -17.34 -14.27 4.80
CA ALA A 128 -16.99 -14.90 6.06
C ALA A 128 -17.62 -14.06 7.17
N PHE A 129 -18.34 -14.68 8.10
CA PHE A 129 -19.02 -13.94 9.15
C PHE A 129 -19.01 -14.64 10.50
N ALA A 130 -19.19 -13.85 11.55
CA ALA A 130 -19.43 -14.30 12.90
C ALA A 130 -20.66 -13.60 13.49
N ILE A 131 -21.59 -14.38 14.04
CA ILE A 131 -22.79 -13.93 14.75
C ILE A 131 -22.64 -14.23 16.24
N TRP A 132 -23.07 -13.30 17.09
CA TRP A 132 -23.29 -13.50 18.52
C TRP A 132 -24.78 -13.30 18.84
N ASP A 133 -25.45 -14.33 19.38
CA ASP A 133 -26.83 -14.25 19.89
C ASP A 133 -26.81 -14.12 21.42
N LYS A 134 -27.06 -12.91 21.91
CA LYS A 134 -27.04 -12.59 23.34
C LYS A 134 -28.10 -13.36 24.12
N ARG A 135 -29.23 -13.69 23.52
CA ARG A 135 -30.33 -14.39 24.22
C ARG A 135 -29.95 -15.84 24.51
N LYS A 136 -29.27 -16.46 23.55
CA LYS A 136 -28.84 -17.86 23.64
C LYS A 136 -27.47 -18.01 24.29
N GLN A 137 -26.69 -16.93 24.36
CA GLN A 137 -25.27 -16.97 24.74
C GLN A 137 -24.46 -17.90 23.82
N THR A 138 -24.77 -17.87 22.53
CA THR A 138 -24.14 -18.73 21.51
C THR A 138 -23.63 -17.90 20.34
N TYR A 139 -22.62 -18.40 19.64
CA TYR A 139 -22.08 -17.80 18.44
C TYR A 139 -22.13 -18.76 17.25
N VAL A 140 -22.18 -18.17 16.06
CA VAL A 140 -22.18 -18.88 14.78
C VAL A 140 -21.09 -18.30 13.90
N VAL A 141 -20.35 -19.16 13.21
CA VAL A 141 -19.29 -18.76 12.28
C VAL A 141 -19.53 -19.46 10.96
N ALA A 142 -19.47 -18.75 9.83
CA ALA A 142 -19.64 -19.37 8.53
C ALA A 142 -18.73 -18.75 7.47
N ARG A 143 -18.47 -19.53 6.43
CA ARG A 143 -17.65 -19.15 5.27
C ARG A 143 -18.32 -19.59 3.98
N ASP A 144 -18.18 -18.79 2.94
CA ASP A 144 -18.78 -19.01 1.62
C ASP A 144 -18.41 -20.37 1.00
N PRO A 145 -19.23 -20.87 0.06
CA PRO A 145 -19.09 -22.17 -0.60
C PRO A 145 -17.70 -22.60 -1.06
N VAL A 146 -16.90 -21.67 -1.58
CA VAL A 146 -15.59 -21.97 -2.22
C VAL A 146 -14.43 -21.43 -1.40
N GLY A 147 -14.70 -20.57 -0.42
CA GLY A 147 -13.69 -19.95 0.43
C GLY A 147 -13.00 -18.78 -0.24
N ILE A 148 -13.73 -18.02 -1.07
CA ILE A 148 -13.28 -16.76 -1.67
C ILE A 148 -12.88 -15.78 -0.55
N ILE A 149 -13.71 -15.76 0.49
CA ILE A 149 -13.57 -15.27 1.86
C ILE A 149 -12.47 -15.85 2.76
N PRO A 150 -11.24 -15.35 2.99
CA PRO A 150 -10.36 -15.98 4.00
C PRO A 150 -10.94 -15.89 5.42
N LEU A 151 -10.85 -17.00 6.16
CA LEU A 151 -11.29 -17.09 7.55
C LEU A 151 -10.49 -18.18 8.28
N TYR A 152 -10.07 -17.87 9.50
CA TYR A 152 -9.36 -18.78 10.41
C TYR A 152 -10.10 -18.86 11.74
N ILE A 153 -9.99 -20.00 12.40
CA ILE A 153 -10.50 -20.23 13.76
C ILE A 153 -9.38 -20.78 14.64
N GLY A 154 -9.30 -20.29 15.88
CA GLY A 154 -8.28 -20.64 16.84
C GLY A 154 -8.84 -20.82 18.25
N TRP A 155 -8.08 -21.53 19.08
CA TRP A 155 -8.38 -21.82 20.46
C TRP A 155 -7.19 -21.38 21.32
N ALA A 156 -7.47 -20.51 22.30
CA ALA A 156 -6.47 -20.05 23.25
C ALA A 156 -6.35 -21.00 24.46
N ALA A 157 -5.30 -20.81 25.25
CA ALA A 157 -4.98 -21.66 26.42
C ALA A 157 -6.07 -21.63 27.50
N ASP A 158 -6.83 -20.53 27.59
CA ASP A 158 -7.96 -20.36 28.50
C ASP A 158 -9.26 -21.01 28.00
N GLY A 159 -9.22 -21.66 26.82
CA GLY A 159 -10.37 -22.27 26.17
C GLY A 159 -11.21 -21.31 25.33
N SER A 160 -10.87 -20.02 25.29
CA SER A 160 -11.57 -19.04 24.45
C SER A 160 -11.35 -19.34 22.96
N VAL A 161 -12.37 -19.04 22.16
CA VAL A 161 -12.36 -19.27 20.71
C VAL A 161 -12.20 -17.94 20.00
N GLN A 162 -11.26 -17.90 19.06
CA GLN A 162 -10.98 -16.73 18.25
C GLN A 162 -11.26 -17.02 16.78
N VAL A 163 -11.77 -16.03 16.05
CA VAL A 163 -12.03 -16.10 14.61
C VAL A 163 -11.48 -14.86 13.96
N ALA A 164 -10.71 -15.00 12.89
CA ALA A 164 -10.18 -13.84 12.17
C ALA A 164 -10.08 -14.04 10.66
N SER A 165 -10.14 -12.94 9.91
CA SER A 165 -9.95 -12.98 8.45
C SER A 165 -8.56 -13.47 8.03
N GLU A 166 -7.54 -13.21 8.83
CA GLU A 166 -6.15 -13.55 8.51
C GLU A 166 -5.43 -14.13 9.73
N LEU A 167 -4.59 -15.14 9.48
CA LEU A 167 -3.90 -15.93 10.50
C LEU A 167 -3.02 -15.07 11.42
N LYS A 168 -2.45 -13.98 10.90
CA LYS A 168 -1.59 -13.08 11.67
C LYS A 168 -2.27 -12.48 12.90
N ALA A 169 -3.60 -12.35 12.88
CA ALA A 169 -4.38 -11.88 14.03
C ALA A 169 -4.63 -12.97 15.10
N LEU A 170 -4.38 -14.26 14.79
CA LEU A 170 -4.62 -15.39 15.71
C LEU A 170 -3.35 -16.08 16.20
N HIS A 171 -2.32 -16.20 15.34
CA HIS A 171 -1.24 -17.17 15.54
C HIS A 171 -0.41 -17.01 16.82
N LYS A 172 -0.40 -15.80 17.42
CA LYS A 172 0.29 -15.51 18.69
C LYS A 172 -0.60 -15.72 19.93
N ALA A 173 -1.91 -15.65 19.76
CA ALA A 173 -2.87 -15.70 20.86
C ALA A 173 -3.49 -17.10 21.05
N CYS A 174 -3.43 -17.95 20.03
CA CYS A 174 -4.01 -19.29 20.03
C CYS A 174 -2.94 -20.39 20.08
N GLU A 175 -3.16 -21.43 20.88
CA GLU A 175 -2.32 -22.63 20.94
C GLU A 175 -2.56 -23.53 19.72
N ARG A 176 -3.82 -23.57 19.27
CA ARG A 176 -4.25 -24.31 18.08
C ARG A 176 -5.06 -23.39 17.19
N TYR A 177 -4.86 -23.48 15.88
CA TYR A 177 -5.64 -22.76 14.90
C TYR A 177 -5.62 -23.49 13.57
N GLU A 178 -6.66 -23.24 12.78
CA GLU A 178 -6.83 -23.83 11.46
C GLU A 178 -7.58 -22.85 10.56
N GLU A 179 -7.46 -23.07 9.26
CA GLU A 179 -8.32 -22.39 8.30
C GLU A 179 -9.76 -22.90 8.49
N PHE A 180 -10.72 -21.98 8.57
CA PHE A 180 -12.12 -22.35 8.65
C PHE A 180 -12.58 -22.86 7.28
N PRO A 181 -13.11 -24.09 7.15
CA PRO A 181 -13.30 -24.71 5.84
C PRO A 181 -14.39 -24.01 5.01
N PRO A 182 -14.24 -23.94 3.68
CA PRO A 182 -15.26 -23.42 2.76
C PRO A 182 -16.60 -24.15 2.86
N GLY A 183 -17.71 -23.44 2.69
CA GLY A 183 -19.06 -24.03 2.64
C GLY A 183 -19.50 -24.67 3.96
N HIS A 184 -18.91 -24.25 5.08
CA HIS A 184 -19.24 -24.74 6.41
C HIS A 184 -19.80 -23.64 7.32
N VAL A 185 -20.58 -24.10 8.30
CA VAL A 185 -21.05 -23.30 9.44
C VAL A 185 -20.64 -24.02 10.73
N PHE A 186 -20.21 -23.27 11.73
CA PHE A 186 -19.94 -23.74 13.07
C PHE A 186 -20.96 -23.14 14.02
N ASP A 187 -21.53 -23.98 14.87
CA ASP A 187 -22.52 -23.61 15.88
C ASP A 187 -21.99 -23.92 17.26
N SER A 188 -21.81 -22.90 18.09
CA SER A 188 -21.30 -23.09 19.45
C SER A 188 -22.28 -23.84 20.36
N ALA A 189 -23.58 -23.85 20.06
CA ALA A 189 -24.58 -24.54 20.87
C ALA A 189 -24.41 -26.06 20.80
N SER A 190 -24.20 -26.59 19.59
CA SER A 190 -23.93 -28.01 19.36
C SER A 190 -22.44 -28.37 19.42
N GLY A 191 -21.55 -27.37 19.34
CA GLY A 191 -20.10 -27.57 19.19
C GLY A 191 -19.74 -28.23 17.84
N GLN A 192 -20.68 -28.27 16.89
CA GLN A 192 -20.52 -28.98 15.63
C GLN A 192 -20.25 -28.03 14.48
N ARG A 193 -19.38 -28.49 13.57
CA ARG A 193 -19.21 -27.91 12.24
C ARG A 193 -20.03 -28.71 11.23
N ARG A 194 -20.80 -28.02 10.39
CA ARG A 194 -21.67 -28.64 9.38
C ARG A 194 -21.38 -28.03 8.01
N MET A 195 -21.26 -28.88 7.01
CA MET A 195 -21.22 -28.44 5.61
C MET A 195 -22.64 -28.08 5.17
N PHE A 196 -22.84 -26.88 4.61
CA PHE A 196 -24.15 -26.43 4.14
C PHE A 196 -24.24 -26.41 2.60
N TYR A 197 -23.10 -26.47 1.90
CA TYR A 197 -23.07 -26.49 0.45
C TYR A 197 -22.44 -27.79 -0.07
N THR A 198 -23.24 -28.65 -0.68
CA THR A 198 -22.75 -29.84 -1.41
C THR A 198 -23.35 -29.83 -2.81
N PRO A 199 -22.65 -29.28 -3.82
CA PRO A 199 -23.19 -29.23 -5.17
C PRO A 199 -23.26 -30.62 -5.79
N VAL A 200 -24.23 -30.83 -6.70
CA VAL A 200 -24.39 -32.12 -7.41
C VAL A 200 -23.15 -32.46 -8.23
N TRP A 201 -22.56 -31.45 -8.88
CA TRP A 201 -21.33 -31.60 -9.67
C TRP A 201 -20.09 -31.95 -8.82
N ASN A 202 -20.20 -31.99 -7.48
CA ASN A 202 -19.08 -32.28 -6.61
C ASN A 202 -18.62 -33.75 -6.64
N GLN A 203 -19.43 -34.63 -7.22
CA GLN A 203 -19.16 -36.04 -7.37
C GLN A 203 -18.41 -36.28 -8.69
N PRO A 204 -17.21 -36.91 -8.67
CA PRO A 204 -16.47 -37.20 -9.89
C PRO A 204 -17.18 -38.24 -10.77
N THR A 205 -17.99 -39.12 -10.16
CA THR A 205 -18.78 -40.13 -10.84
C THR A 205 -20.19 -40.29 -10.23
N PRO A 206 -21.22 -40.50 -11.07
CA PRO A 206 -21.21 -40.34 -12.52
C PRO A 206 -21.00 -38.88 -12.92
N VAL A 207 -20.31 -38.63 -14.04
CA VAL A 207 -20.17 -37.27 -14.57
C VAL A 207 -21.52 -36.74 -15.08
N PRO A 208 -21.73 -35.42 -15.10
CA PRO A 208 -22.89 -34.83 -15.77
C PRO A 208 -22.93 -35.23 -17.26
N THR A 209 -24.14 -35.39 -17.81
CA THR A 209 -24.36 -35.82 -19.21
C THR A 209 -25.20 -34.84 -20.02
N LYS A 210 -25.64 -33.74 -19.39
CA LYS A 210 -26.47 -32.73 -20.03
C LYS A 210 -25.64 -31.90 -20.99
N GLU A 211 -26.08 -31.74 -22.23
CA GLU A 211 -25.44 -30.80 -23.16
C GLU A 211 -25.68 -29.34 -22.76
N MET A 212 -24.67 -28.50 -22.99
CA MET A 212 -24.73 -27.06 -22.76
C MET A 212 -24.98 -26.28 -24.06
N ALA A 213 -26.06 -25.51 -24.08
CA ALA A 213 -26.31 -24.52 -25.12
C ALA A 213 -25.38 -23.30 -24.93
N LEU A 214 -24.69 -22.89 -26.00
CA LEU A 214 -23.75 -21.77 -25.99
C LEU A 214 -24.37 -20.46 -25.48
N SER A 215 -25.63 -20.19 -25.84
CA SER A 215 -26.34 -18.99 -25.37
C SER A 215 -26.63 -19.02 -23.88
N ALA A 216 -27.01 -20.18 -23.33
CA ALA A 216 -27.29 -20.32 -21.91
C ALA A 216 -26.02 -20.18 -21.07
N LEU A 217 -24.88 -20.73 -21.53
CA LEU A 217 -23.59 -20.54 -20.87
C LEU A 217 -23.18 -19.06 -20.85
N ARG A 218 -23.34 -18.37 -21.99
CA ARG A 218 -23.05 -16.94 -22.10
C ARG A 218 -23.94 -16.11 -21.16
N GLU A 219 -25.25 -16.33 -21.20
CA GLU A 219 -26.21 -15.60 -20.36
C GLU A 219 -25.95 -15.84 -18.86
N ALA A 220 -25.65 -17.08 -18.46
CA ALA A 220 -25.29 -17.38 -17.08
C ALA A 220 -24.04 -16.61 -16.64
N PHE A 221 -23.02 -16.52 -17.50
CA PHE A 221 -21.80 -15.77 -17.17
C PHE A 221 -22.04 -14.25 -17.15
N GLU A 222 -22.84 -13.73 -18.09
CA GLU A 222 -23.25 -12.33 -18.10
C GLU A 222 -23.96 -11.94 -16.80
N ASN A 223 -24.91 -12.77 -16.36
CA ASN A 223 -25.63 -12.54 -15.11
C ASN A 223 -24.71 -12.55 -13.88
N ALA A 224 -23.71 -13.44 -13.86
CA ALA A 224 -22.71 -13.45 -12.80
C ALA A 224 -21.86 -12.18 -12.78
N VAL A 225 -21.38 -11.70 -13.93
CA VAL A 225 -20.62 -10.44 -13.99
C VAL A 225 -21.50 -9.26 -13.56
N ILE A 226 -22.74 -9.19 -14.02
CA ILE A 226 -23.67 -8.09 -13.71
C ILE A 226 -23.98 -8.05 -12.21
N SER A 227 -24.25 -9.19 -11.57
CA SER A 227 -24.52 -9.22 -10.11
C SER A 227 -23.33 -8.73 -9.29
N HIS A 228 -22.10 -9.00 -9.75
CA HIS A 228 -20.87 -8.60 -9.08
C HIS A 228 -20.53 -7.12 -9.29
N MET A 229 -21.23 -6.37 -10.15
CA MET A 229 -21.06 -4.93 -10.32
C MET A 229 -21.74 -4.08 -9.22
N MET A 230 -22.44 -4.71 -8.26
CA MET A 230 -23.06 -4.05 -7.09
C MET A 230 -22.07 -3.19 -6.31
N SER A 231 -22.17 -1.86 -6.34
CA SER A 231 -21.25 -0.98 -5.60
C SER A 231 -21.79 0.45 -5.47
N ASP A 232 -21.52 1.10 -4.33
CA ASP A 232 -21.74 2.54 -4.10
C ASP A 232 -20.43 3.34 -4.15
N VAL A 233 -19.33 2.72 -4.56
CA VAL A 233 -18.02 3.37 -4.76
C VAL A 233 -17.44 3.05 -6.14
N PRO A 234 -16.47 3.85 -6.63
CA PRO A 234 -15.89 3.57 -7.94
C PRO A 234 -15.18 2.22 -8.01
N TYR A 235 -15.45 1.49 -9.09
CA TYR A 235 -14.88 0.17 -9.37
C TYR A 235 -14.14 0.12 -10.71
N GLY A 236 -13.36 -0.94 -10.92
CA GLY A 236 -12.66 -1.21 -12.17
C GLY A 236 -12.56 -2.70 -12.49
N VAL A 237 -11.67 -3.06 -13.42
CA VAL A 237 -11.44 -4.44 -13.83
C VAL A 237 -9.95 -4.74 -13.97
N LEU A 238 -9.52 -5.92 -13.51
CA LEU A 238 -8.18 -6.44 -13.80
C LEU A 238 -8.17 -6.97 -15.22
N LEU A 239 -7.23 -6.52 -16.05
CA LEU A 239 -7.15 -6.85 -17.47
C LEU A 239 -5.74 -7.33 -17.84
N SER A 240 -5.57 -8.64 -17.97
CA SER A 240 -4.30 -9.26 -18.41
C SER A 240 -4.18 -9.38 -19.93
N GLY A 241 -5.28 -9.18 -20.66
CA GLY A 241 -5.39 -9.54 -22.07
C GLY A 241 -5.54 -11.04 -22.35
N GLY A 242 -5.53 -11.89 -21.31
CA GLY A 242 -5.98 -13.28 -21.41
C GLY A 242 -7.50 -13.39 -21.56
N LEU A 243 -8.00 -14.56 -22.00
CA LEU A 243 -9.43 -14.79 -22.28
C LEU A 243 -10.33 -14.35 -21.12
N ASP A 244 -10.01 -14.78 -19.90
CA ASP A 244 -10.94 -14.72 -18.77
C ASP A 244 -11.20 -13.29 -18.29
N SER A 245 -10.12 -12.56 -17.96
CA SER A 245 -10.20 -11.15 -17.58
C SER A 245 -10.79 -10.29 -18.70
N SER A 246 -10.52 -10.65 -19.96
CA SER A 246 -11.02 -9.90 -21.11
C SER A 246 -12.53 -10.10 -21.28
N LEU A 247 -13.06 -11.32 -21.08
CA LEU A 247 -14.49 -11.57 -21.08
C LEU A 247 -15.19 -10.79 -19.97
N VAL A 248 -14.65 -10.82 -18.75
CA VAL A 248 -15.17 -10.01 -17.62
C VAL A 248 -15.19 -8.52 -18.00
N ALA A 249 -14.07 -7.97 -18.47
CA ALA A 249 -13.97 -6.56 -18.88
C ALA A 249 -14.97 -6.21 -20.00
N SER A 250 -15.16 -7.10 -20.98
CA SER A 250 -16.08 -6.86 -22.10
C SER A 250 -17.54 -6.82 -21.65
N ILE A 251 -17.94 -7.71 -20.73
CA ILE A 251 -19.31 -7.73 -20.19
C ILE A 251 -19.54 -6.50 -19.31
N MET A 252 -18.56 -6.15 -18.45
CA MET A 252 -18.63 -4.93 -17.66
C MET A 252 -18.75 -3.69 -18.55
N SER A 253 -17.94 -3.58 -19.61
CA SER A 253 -17.95 -2.43 -20.53
C SER A 253 -19.28 -2.30 -21.27
N LYS A 254 -19.95 -3.42 -21.60
CA LYS A 254 -21.28 -3.41 -22.22
C LYS A 254 -22.40 -3.05 -21.23
N ASN A 255 -22.18 -3.26 -19.94
CA ASN A 255 -23.18 -3.06 -18.89
C ASN A 255 -22.91 -1.85 -17.99
N SER A 256 -21.78 -1.15 -18.13
CA SER A 256 -21.44 0.02 -17.30
C SER A 256 -22.41 1.20 -17.48
N HIS A 257 -23.18 1.24 -18.57
CA HIS A 257 -24.26 2.21 -18.77
C HIS A 257 -25.56 1.86 -18.02
N ARG A 258 -25.73 0.59 -17.59
CA ARG A 258 -26.85 0.18 -16.75
C ARG A 258 -26.57 0.68 -15.33
N LYS A 259 -27.09 1.88 -15.03
CA LYS A 259 -27.01 2.48 -13.69
C LYS A 259 -27.38 1.44 -12.64
N CYS A 260 -26.50 1.22 -11.66
CA CYS A 260 -26.90 0.54 -10.43
C CYS A 260 -28.09 1.30 -9.84
N GLU A 261 -29.16 0.60 -9.49
CA GLU A 261 -30.42 1.21 -9.02
C GLU A 261 -30.26 2.05 -7.72
N HIS A 262 -29.06 2.09 -7.12
CA HIS A 262 -28.81 2.64 -5.78
C HIS A 262 -27.65 3.66 -5.64
N GLY A 263 -27.07 4.24 -6.71
CA GLY A 263 -26.13 5.37 -6.49
C GLY A 263 -25.37 5.94 -7.70
N PRO A 264 -24.68 7.10 -7.54
CA PRO A 264 -23.92 7.80 -8.58
C PRO A 264 -22.51 7.19 -8.84
N ALA A 265 -22.27 5.95 -8.41
CA ALA A 265 -20.95 5.38 -8.22
C ALA A 265 -20.35 4.69 -9.46
N SER A 266 -20.32 5.37 -10.60
CA SER A 266 -19.57 4.90 -11.76
C SER A 266 -18.79 6.04 -12.41
N TRP A 267 -17.56 5.76 -12.80
CA TRP A 267 -16.81 6.62 -13.71
C TRP A 267 -17.54 6.71 -15.06
N PRO A 268 -17.33 7.77 -15.87
CA PRO A 268 -17.86 7.89 -17.24
C PRO A 268 -17.65 6.64 -18.09
N GLN A 269 -16.50 6.03 -17.87
CA GLN A 269 -15.95 4.92 -18.62
C GLN A 269 -15.34 3.95 -17.63
N LEU A 270 -15.35 2.67 -17.96
CA LEU A 270 -14.74 1.63 -17.14
C LEU A 270 -13.22 1.79 -17.11
N HIS A 271 -12.62 1.75 -15.91
CA HIS A 271 -11.17 1.72 -15.74
C HIS A 271 -10.68 0.27 -15.74
N SER A 272 -9.64 -0.01 -16.52
CA SER A 272 -9.00 -1.33 -16.59
C SER A 272 -7.53 -1.23 -16.14
N PHE A 273 -7.05 -2.25 -15.44
CA PHE A 273 -5.72 -2.25 -14.83
C PHE A 273 -4.91 -3.48 -15.26
N SER A 274 -3.68 -3.27 -15.72
CA SER A 274 -2.73 -4.32 -16.06
C SER A 274 -1.41 -4.12 -15.33
N THR A 275 -0.65 -5.20 -15.16
CA THR A 275 0.67 -5.17 -14.53
C THR A 275 1.62 -6.13 -15.24
N GLY A 276 2.90 -5.76 -15.32
CA GLY A 276 3.91 -6.58 -15.97
C GLY A 276 5.28 -5.91 -15.97
N LEU A 277 6.30 -6.67 -16.34
CA LEU A 277 7.59 -6.13 -16.71
C LEU A 277 7.46 -5.40 -18.05
N ARG A 278 8.37 -4.45 -18.30
CA ARG A 278 8.37 -3.67 -19.55
C ARG A 278 8.39 -4.59 -20.77
N GLY A 279 7.40 -4.43 -21.64
CA GLY A 279 7.28 -5.21 -22.88
C GLY A 279 6.73 -6.62 -22.69
N SER A 280 6.12 -6.94 -21.56
CA SER A 280 5.56 -8.28 -21.33
C SER A 280 4.39 -8.60 -22.27
N PRO A 281 4.15 -9.90 -22.56
CA PRO A 281 3.03 -10.35 -23.39
C PRO A 281 1.66 -9.93 -22.87
N ASP A 282 1.48 -9.83 -21.54
CA ASP A 282 0.21 -9.44 -20.94
C ASP A 282 -0.06 -7.94 -21.09
N LEU A 283 0.95 -7.07 -20.91
CA LEU A 283 0.76 -5.63 -21.11
C LEU A 283 0.32 -5.31 -22.54
N LYS A 284 0.97 -5.93 -23.53
CA LYS A 284 0.60 -5.77 -24.95
C LYS A 284 -0.85 -6.16 -25.20
N ALA A 285 -1.26 -7.32 -24.70
CA ALA A 285 -2.59 -7.87 -24.92
C ALA A 285 -3.69 -7.11 -24.18
N ALA A 286 -3.41 -6.71 -22.94
CA ALA A 286 -4.30 -5.87 -22.16
C ALA A 286 -4.58 -4.55 -22.88
N LYS A 287 -3.55 -3.94 -23.47
CA LYS A 287 -3.68 -2.72 -24.28
C LYS A 287 -4.53 -2.92 -25.53
N GLU A 288 -4.39 -4.06 -26.23
CA GLU A 288 -5.23 -4.39 -27.39
C GLU A 288 -6.71 -4.52 -26.98
N VAL A 289 -7.01 -5.26 -25.92
CA VAL A 289 -8.37 -5.41 -25.40
C VAL A 289 -8.94 -4.10 -24.89
N ALA A 290 -8.16 -3.33 -24.13
CA ALA A 290 -8.59 -2.04 -23.62
C ALA A 290 -8.93 -1.07 -24.75
N SER A 291 -8.15 -1.08 -25.82
CA SER A 291 -8.40 -0.26 -27.01
C SER A 291 -9.69 -0.69 -27.72
N PHE A 292 -9.94 -2.00 -27.84
CA PHE A 292 -11.18 -2.55 -28.41
C PHE A 292 -12.42 -2.17 -27.58
N LEU A 293 -12.30 -2.22 -26.25
CA LEU A 293 -13.41 -1.94 -25.33
C LEU A 293 -13.62 -0.44 -25.05
N GLY A 294 -12.63 0.42 -25.34
CA GLY A 294 -12.69 1.84 -25.01
C GLY A 294 -12.60 2.12 -23.50
N THR A 295 -11.90 1.28 -22.74
CA THR A 295 -11.68 1.50 -21.30
C THR A 295 -10.58 2.51 -21.05
N VAL A 296 -10.64 3.24 -19.93
CA VAL A 296 -9.50 4.02 -19.43
C VAL A 296 -8.46 3.03 -18.89
N HIS A 297 -7.43 2.74 -19.68
CA HIS A 297 -6.44 1.72 -19.35
C HIS A 297 -5.28 2.28 -18.53
N HIS A 298 -4.97 1.59 -17.43
CA HIS A 298 -3.83 1.88 -16.58
C HIS A 298 -2.85 0.72 -16.69
N GLU A 299 -1.73 0.98 -17.34
CA GLU A 299 -0.62 0.04 -17.48
C GLU A 299 0.42 0.30 -16.39
N TYR A 300 0.64 -0.68 -15.51
CA TYR A 300 1.65 -0.57 -14.46
C TYR A 300 2.85 -1.45 -14.75
N VAL A 301 3.98 -0.80 -15.05
CA VAL A 301 5.25 -1.48 -15.22
C VAL A 301 5.96 -1.54 -13.87
N PHE A 302 6.31 -2.75 -13.42
CA PHE A 302 7.18 -2.95 -12.26
C PHE A 302 8.57 -3.41 -12.70
N THR A 303 9.56 -3.28 -11.82
CA THR A 303 10.92 -3.78 -12.02
C THR A 303 11.14 -5.06 -11.22
N VAL A 304 12.11 -5.88 -11.66
CA VAL A 304 12.47 -7.10 -10.93
C VAL A 304 12.87 -6.78 -9.48
N ASP A 305 13.61 -5.70 -9.26
CA ASP A 305 14.07 -5.31 -7.93
C ASP A 305 12.88 -4.92 -7.03
N GLU A 306 11.95 -4.08 -7.52
CA GLU A 306 10.71 -3.77 -6.77
C GLU A 306 9.92 -5.04 -6.39
N ALA A 307 9.91 -6.04 -7.27
CA ALA A 307 9.21 -7.30 -7.00
C ALA A 307 9.98 -8.21 -6.02
N LEU A 308 11.31 -8.24 -6.07
CA LEU A 308 12.13 -8.97 -5.10
C LEU A 308 12.03 -8.34 -3.70
N ASP A 309 12.08 -7.00 -3.62
CA ASP A 309 12.00 -6.25 -2.37
C ASP A 309 10.62 -6.40 -1.70
N ALA A 310 9.57 -6.59 -2.50
CA ALA A 310 8.22 -6.83 -1.99
C ALA A 310 8.00 -8.25 -1.43
N LEU A 311 8.89 -9.23 -1.68
CA LEU A 311 8.65 -10.64 -1.32
C LEU A 311 8.35 -10.86 0.17
N PRO A 312 9.07 -10.26 1.14
CA PRO A 312 8.78 -10.44 2.57
C PRO A 312 7.39 -9.93 2.96
N ASP A 313 6.94 -8.80 2.41
CA ASP A 313 5.62 -8.22 2.67
C ASP A 313 4.52 -9.01 1.98
N VAL A 314 4.74 -9.45 0.74
CA VAL A 314 3.83 -10.33 0.02
C VAL A 314 3.58 -11.61 0.84
N ILE A 315 4.63 -12.24 1.36
CA ILE A 315 4.51 -13.44 2.19
C ILE A 315 3.78 -13.17 3.51
N TYR A 316 4.05 -12.03 4.15
CA TYR A 316 3.31 -11.59 5.34
C TYR A 316 1.81 -11.45 5.08
N HIS A 317 1.43 -10.82 3.97
CA HIS A 317 0.03 -10.62 3.62
C HIS A 317 -0.66 -11.91 3.18
N LEU A 318 -0.01 -12.74 2.37
CA LEU A 318 -0.58 -14.00 1.89
C LEU A 318 -0.66 -15.08 2.97
N GLU A 319 0.30 -15.07 3.90
CA GLU A 319 0.43 -16.10 4.96
C GLU A 319 0.68 -17.48 4.34
N THR A 320 1.55 -17.54 3.33
CA THR A 320 1.92 -18.76 2.60
C THR A 320 3.40 -18.75 2.22
N PHE A 321 3.96 -19.94 1.99
CA PHE A 321 5.27 -20.14 1.37
C PHE A 321 5.18 -20.94 0.07
N ASP A 322 3.98 -21.09 -0.50
CA ASP A 322 3.79 -21.76 -1.78
C ASP A 322 4.42 -20.94 -2.93
N VAL A 323 5.29 -21.58 -3.70
CA VAL A 323 6.11 -20.93 -4.73
C VAL A 323 5.23 -20.32 -5.83
N THR A 324 4.28 -21.09 -6.34
CA THR A 324 3.39 -20.66 -7.43
C THR A 324 2.55 -19.46 -6.98
N THR A 325 1.97 -19.55 -5.79
CA THR A 325 1.16 -18.49 -5.19
C THR A 325 1.97 -17.21 -5.01
N ILE A 326 3.20 -17.27 -4.48
CA ILE A 326 4.03 -16.08 -4.25
C ILE A 326 4.46 -15.41 -5.57
N ARG A 327 4.89 -16.21 -6.56
CA ARG A 327 5.27 -15.70 -7.88
C ARG A 327 4.15 -14.91 -8.54
N ALA A 328 2.92 -15.43 -8.50
CA ALA A 328 1.76 -14.79 -9.10
C ALA A 328 1.20 -13.64 -8.23
N SER A 329 1.31 -13.73 -6.91
CA SER A 329 0.80 -12.70 -6.00
C SER A 329 1.63 -11.43 -6.00
N THR A 330 2.95 -11.53 -6.26
CA THR A 330 3.84 -10.36 -6.15
C THR A 330 3.47 -9.24 -7.14
N PRO A 331 3.29 -9.51 -8.46
CA PRO A 331 2.78 -8.49 -9.38
C PRO A 331 1.38 -7.98 -9.01
N MET A 332 0.52 -8.87 -8.50
CA MET A 332 -0.85 -8.52 -8.10
C MET A 332 -0.87 -7.58 -6.89
N TYR A 333 -0.01 -7.82 -5.91
CA TYR A 333 0.20 -6.95 -4.75
C TYR A 333 0.68 -5.56 -5.17
N LEU A 334 1.65 -5.48 -6.07
CA LEU A 334 2.16 -4.21 -6.61
C LEU A 334 1.08 -3.47 -7.41
N MET A 335 0.28 -4.19 -8.19
CA MET A 335 -0.86 -3.64 -8.93
C MET A 335 -1.95 -3.09 -7.99
N ALA A 336 -2.28 -3.83 -6.92
CA ALA A 336 -3.27 -3.40 -5.93
C ALA A 336 -2.89 -2.07 -5.27
N ARG A 337 -1.60 -1.88 -4.95
CA ARG A 337 -1.07 -0.60 -4.45
C ARG A 337 -1.39 0.57 -5.37
N ARG A 338 -1.20 0.37 -6.68
CA ARG A 338 -1.47 1.38 -7.71
C ARG A 338 -2.96 1.62 -7.93
N ILE A 339 -3.78 0.56 -7.91
CA ILE A 339 -5.25 0.66 -7.99
C ILE A 339 -5.80 1.48 -6.83
N ARG A 340 -5.33 1.23 -5.60
CA ARG A 340 -5.71 2.01 -4.42
C ARG A 340 -5.31 3.49 -4.56
N ALA A 341 -4.09 3.75 -5.05
CA ALA A 341 -3.61 5.12 -5.30
C ALA A 341 -4.46 5.86 -6.34
N ALA A 342 -5.05 5.15 -7.30
CA ALA A 342 -6.01 5.69 -8.27
C ALA A 342 -7.42 5.94 -7.69
N GLY A 343 -7.65 5.65 -6.40
CA GLY A 343 -8.92 5.86 -5.71
C GLY A 343 -9.97 4.77 -5.95
N VAL A 344 -9.59 3.64 -6.56
CA VAL A 344 -10.49 2.49 -6.80
C VAL A 344 -10.43 1.53 -5.61
N LYS A 345 -11.61 1.15 -5.09
CA LYS A 345 -11.74 0.25 -3.94
C LYS A 345 -12.17 -1.16 -4.30
N MET A 346 -12.70 -1.37 -5.50
CA MET A 346 -13.24 -2.66 -5.94
C MET A 346 -12.88 -2.93 -7.40
N VAL A 347 -12.46 -4.16 -7.70
CA VAL A 347 -12.22 -4.63 -9.06
C VAL A 347 -12.84 -6.00 -9.29
N LEU A 348 -13.30 -6.26 -10.52
CA LEU A 348 -13.61 -7.61 -10.96
C LEU A 348 -12.38 -8.26 -11.60
N SER A 349 -12.28 -9.58 -11.47
CA SER A 349 -11.18 -10.38 -11.99
C SER A 349 -11.65 -11.70 -12.58
N GLY A 350 -10.74 -12.38 -13.31
CA GLY A 350 -11.01 -13.59 -14.09
C GLY A 350 -10.67 -14.92 -13.41
N GLU A 351 -10.27 -14.94 -12.14
CA GLU A 351 -9.96 -16.19 -11.42
C GLU A 351 -11.15 -17.15 -11.37
N GLY A 352 -10.85 -18.46 -11.37
CA GLY A 352 -11.85 -19.54 -11.36
C GLY A 352 -12.14 -20.13 -12.74
N ALA A 353 -11.89 -19.39 -13.82
CA ALA A 353 -12.15 -19.85 -15.18
C ALA A 353 -11.32 -21.07 -15.57
N ASP A 354 -10.01 -21.06 -15.23
CA ASP A 354 -9.11 -22.17 -15.50
C ASP A 354 -9.53 -23.45 -14.77
N GLU A 355 -10.00 -23.34 -13.53
CA GLU A 355 -10.45 -24.44 -12.70
C GLU A 355 -11.78 -25.03 -13.16
N ILE A 356 -12.71 -24.20 -13.62
CA ILE A 356 -14.05 -24.62 -14.07
C ILE A 356 -14.03 -25.24 -15.47
N PHE A 357 -13.21 -24.68 -16.37
CA PHE A 357 -13.20 -25.06 -17.79
C PHE A 357 -11.96 -25.88 -18.21
N GLY A 358 -11.08 -26.22 -17.27
CA GLY A 358 -9.83 -26.94 -17.54
C GLY A 358 -8.91 -26.16 -18.46
N GLY A 359 -8.58 -24.95 -18.04
CA GLY A 359 -7.80 -23.97 -18.81
C GLY A 359 -6.29 -24.10 -18.69
N TYR A 360 -5.79 -24.78 -17.66
CA TYR A 360 -4.37 -25.05 -17.54
C TYR A 360 -3.90 -26.00 -18.64
N LEU A 361 -2.72 -25.75 -19.20
CA LEU A 361 -2.22 -26.51 -20.37
C LEU A 361 -2.07 -28.02 -20.11
N TYR A 362 -1.92 -28.47 -18.85
CA TYR A 362 -1.89 -29.89 -18.53
C TYR A 362 -3.23 -30.61 -18.75
N PHE A 363 -4.36 -29.90 -18.83
CA PHE A 363 -5.67 -30.49 -19.18
C PHE A 363 -5.70 -31.03 -20.62
N HIS A 364 -4.79 -30.61 -21.51
CA HIS A 364 -4.61 -31.25 -22.82
C HIS A 364 -4.19 -32.72 -22.72
N LYS A 365 -3.66 -33.13 -21.56
CA LYS A 365 -3.22 -34.49 -21.24
C LYS A 365 -4.25 -35.28 -20.44
N ALA A 366 -5.40 -34.69 -20.10
CA ALA A 366 -6.47 -35.42 -19.42
C ALA A 366 -6.87 -36.65 -20.26
N PRO A 367 -6.90 -37.85 -19.67
CA PRO A 367 -7.09 -39.09 -20.43
C PRO A 367 -8.54 -39.25 -20.92
N ASN A 368 -9.52 -38.76 -20.16
CA ASN A 368 -10.94 -38.83 -20.47
C ASN A 368 -11.72 -37.76 -19.69
N ALA A 369 -13.02 -37.65 -19.96
CA ALA A 369 -13.88 -36.62 -19.39
C ALA A 369 -14.15 -36.79 -17.88
N GLU A 370 -14.08 -38.02 -17.37
CA GLU A 370 -14.21 -38.34 -15.93
C GLU A 370 -13.02 -37.79 -15.13
N GLU A 371 -11.80 -38.07 -15.59
CA GLU A 371 -10.57 -37.54 -14.98
C GLU A 371 -10.50 -36.01 -15.11
N PHE A 372 -10.93 -35.45 -16.24
CA PHE A 372 -11.03 -34.01 -16.43
C PHE A 372 -11.98 -33.37 -15.40
N HIS A 373 -13.18 -33.94 -15.25
CA HIS A 373 -14.18 -33.44 -14.30
C HIS A 373 -13.73 -33.61 -12.84
N ALA A 374 -13.17 -34.77 -12.50
CA ALA A 374 -12.61 -35.03 -11.17
C ALA A 374 -11.55 -33.99 -10.79
N GLU A 375 -10.69 -33.61 -11.74
CA GLU A 375 -9.69 -32.57 -11.53
C GLU A 375 -10.30 -31.17 -11.43
N ASN A 376 -11.32 -30.83 -12.23
CA ASN A 376 -12.06 -29.57 -12.04
C ASN A 376 -12.64 -29.49 -10.62
N CYS A 377 -13.32 -30.54 -10.16
CA CYS A 377 -13.92 -30.59 -8.82
C CYS A 377 -12.85 -30.49 -7.72
N ARG A 378 -11.71 -31.16 -7.88
CA ARG A 378 -10.59 -31.07 -6.94
C ARG A 378 -9.98 -29.67 -6.91
N LYS A 379 -9.77 -29.05 -8.07
CA LYS A 379 -9.25 -27.67 -8.18
C LYS A 379 -10.18 -26.68 -7.51
N ILE A 380 -11.48 -26.73 -7.77
CA ILE A 380 -12.47 -25.84 -7.14
C ILE A 380 -12.47 -26.00 -5.61
N LYS A 381 -12.43 -27.23 -5.09
CA LYS A 381 -12.34 -27.50 -3.63
C LYS A 381 -11.12 -26.89 -2.97
N GLN A 382 -10.02 -26.71 -3.70
CA GLN A 382 -8.76 -26.22 -3.16
C GLN A 382 -8.47 -24.76 -3.52
N LEU A 383 -9.35 -24.08 -4.26
CA LEU A 383 -9.15 -22.69 -4.68
C LEU A 383 -8.86 -21.76 -3.49
N HIS A 384 -9.49 -22.01 -2.34
CA HIS A 384 -9.26 -21.24 -1.11
C HIS A 384 -7.82 -21.25 -0.60
N LEU A 385 -7.01 -22.25 -0.98
CA LEU A 385 -5.61 -22.39 -0.60
C LEU A 385 -4.65 -21.68 -1.57
N TYR A 386 -5.10 -21.36 -2.78
CA TYR A 386 -4.26 -20.92 -3.89
C TYR A 386 -4.80 -19.61 -4.50
N ASP A 387 -5.57 -19.69 -5.59
CA ASP A 387 -5.99 -18.52 -6.38
C ASP A 387 -6.94 -17.59 -5.63
N CYS A 388 -7.89 -18.12 -4.84
CA CYS A 388 -8.73 -17.26 -3.99
C CYS A 388 -7.89 -16.59 -2.90
N LEU A 389 -6.93 -17.32 -2.31
CA LEU A 389 -6.02 -16.76 -1.30
C LEU A 389 -5.21 -15.61 -1.88
N ARG A 390 -4.57 -15.81 -3.04
CA ARG A 390 -3.83 -14.77 -3.77
C ARG A 390 -4.73 -13.60 -4.11
N ALA A 391 -5.84 -13.87 -4.81
CA ALA A 391 -6.68 -12.82 -5.35
C ALA A 391 -7.24 -11.92 -4.24
N ASN A 392 -7.63 -12.55 -3.13
CA ASN A 392 -8.08 -11.85 -1.95
C ASN A 392 -6.92 -11.12 -1.24
N LYS A 393 -5.95 -11.84 -0.70
CA LYS A 393 -4.99 -11.27 0.26
C LYS A 393 -3.99 -10.32 -0.41
N ALA A 394 -3.61 -10.52 -1.67
CA ALA A 394 -2.73 -9.60 -2.38
C ALA A 394 -3.41 -8.25 -2.65
N MET A 395 -4.70 -8.27 -3.01
CA MET A 395 -5.47 -7.04 -3.27
C MET A 395 -5.87 -6.33 -1.97
N MET A 396 -6.29 -7.11 -0.97
CA MET A 396 -6.66 -6.59 0.34
C MET A 396 -5.48 -6.02 1.12
N ALA A 397 -4.22 -6.37 0.80
CA ALA A 397 -3.04 -5.72 1.35
C ALA A 397 -3.05 -4.19 1.16
N TRP A 398 -3.80 -3.70 0.18
CA TRP A 398 -3.96 -2.28 -0.13
C TRP A 398 -5.41 -1.81 -0.05
N GLY A 399 -6.29 -2.56 0.63
CA GLY A 399 -7.70 -2.20 0.77
C GLY A 399 -8.44 -2.11 -0.57
N VAL A 400 -8.18 -3.07 -1.47
CA VAL A 400 -8.87 -3.24 -2.74
C VAL A 400 -9.60 -4.58 -2.75
N GLU A 401 -10.92 -4.54 -2.86
CA GLU A 401 -11.76 -5.73 -2.98
C GLU A 401 -11.67 -6.33 -4.39
N ALA A 402 -11.39 -7.63 -4.47
CA ALA A 402 -11.44 -8.39 -5.72
C ALA A 402 -12.67 -9.28 -5.78
N ARG A 403 -13.45 -9.17 -6.86
CA ARG A 403 -14.64 -9.96 -7.15
C ARG A 403 -14.39 -10.93 -8.29
N VAL A 404 -14.91 -12.15 -8.19
CA VAL A 404 -14.56 -13.28 -9.08
C VAL A 404 -15.82 -13.93 -9.66
N PRO A 405 -16.44 -13.35 -10.71
CA PRO A 405 -17.73 -13.80 -11.24
C PRO A 405 -17.75 -15.25 -11.74
N PHE A 406 -16.61 -15.82 -12.15
CA PHE A 406 -16.53 -17.24 -12.49
C PHE A 406 -16.84 -18.15 -11.30
N LEU A 407 -16.64 -17.68 -10.07
CA LEU A 407 -16.96 -18.42 -8.84
C LEU A 407 -18.34 -18.06 -8.28
N ASP A 408 -19.17 -17.33 -9.03
CA ASP A 408 -20.57 -17.17 -8.69
C ASP A 408 -21.25 -18.56 -8.59
N ARG A 409 -22.02 -18.78 -7.52
CA ARG A 409 -22.63 -20.09 -7.26
C ARG A 409 -23.57 -20.53 -8.37
N LYS A 410 -24.43 -19.63 -8.88
CA LYS A 410 -25.38 -19.96 -9.95
C LYS A 410 -24.62 -20.28 -11.24
N PHE A 411 -23.58 -19.51 -11.56
CA PHE A 411 -22.75 -19.78 -12.72
C PHE A 411 -21.97 -21.09 -12.60
N MET A 412 -21.39 -21.40 -11.44
CA MET A 412 -20.72 -22.69 -11.21
C MET A 412 -21.68 -23.86 -11.37
N GLU A 413 -22.92 -23.77 -10.88
CA GLU A 413 -23.94 -24.82 -11.07
C GLU A 413 -24.25 -25.06 -12.55
N VAL A 414 -24.30 -24.00 -13.36
CA VAL A 414 -24.44 -24.11 -14.82
C VAL A 414 -23.17 -24.71 -15.44
N ALA A 415 -22.01 -24.12 -15.15
CA ALA A 415 -20.76 -24.42 -15.82
C ALA A 415 -20.19 -25.79 -15.45
N MET A 416 -20.44 -26.29 -14.24
CA MET A 416 -20.02 -27.61 -13.78
C MET A 416 -21.07 -28.69 -13.99
N GLY A 417 -22.32 -28.32 -14.30
CA GLY A 417 -23.45 -29.24 -14.43
C GLY A 417 -23.67 -29.84 -15.83
N PHE A 418 -22.80 -29.56 -16.80
CA PHE A 418 -22.90 -30.08 -18.17
C PHE A 418 -21.78 -31.06 -18.51
N ASP A 419 -21.98 -31.80 -19.61
CA ASP A 419 -21.08 -32.87 -20.05
C ASP A 419 -19.61 -32.41 -20.18
N PRO A 420 -18.68 -32.96 -19.39
CA PRO A 420 -17.27 -32.58 -19.44
C PRO A 420 -16.61 -32.86 -20.81
N VAL A 421 -17.18 -33.72 -21.66
CA VAL A 421 -16.71 -33.90 -23.06
C VAL A 421 -16.71 -32.57 -23.82
N GLN A 422 -17.66 -31.67 -23.55
CA GLN A 422 -17.69 -30.35 -24.18
C GLN A 422 -16.56 -29.42 -23.70
N LYS A 423 -15.93 -29.70 -22.55
CA LYS A 423 -14.78 -28.95 -22.02
C LYS A 423 -13.43 -29.51 -22.46
N MET A 424 -13.40 -30.77 -22.90
CA MET A 424 -12.17 -31.45 -23.31
C MET A 424 -11.42 -30.68 -24.39
N CYS A 425 -10.08 -30.69 -24.30
CA CYS A 425 -9.18 -30.09 -25.28
C CYS A 425 -9.03 -30.94 -26.57
N LYS A 426 -9.92 -31.92 -26.77
CA LYS A 426 -10.06 -32.74 -27.98
C LYS A 426 -11.54 -32.98 -28.24
N ASP A 427 -11.94 -33.05 -29.51
CA ASP A 427 -13.28 -33.51 -29.85
C ASP A 427 -13.39 -35.05 -29.85
N GLU A 428 -14.60 -35.56 -30.09
CA GLU A 428 -14.88 -37.00 -30.15
C GLU A 428 -14.09 -37.73 -31.27
N ALA A 429 -13.69 -37.01 -32.32
CA ALA A 429 -12.84 -37.51 -33.39
C ALA A 429 -11.34 -37.43 -33.03
N GLY A 430 -11.00 -36.96 -31.83
CA GLY A 430 -9.62 -36.79 -31.35
C GLY A 430 -8.91 -35.54 -31.88
N LYS A 431 -9.60 -34.65 -32.61
CA LYS A 431 -9.01 -33.41 -33.14
C LYS A 431 -8.74 -32.44 -31.98
N PRO A 432 -7.57 -31.78 -31.93
CA PRO A 432 -7.25 -30.84 -30.88
C PRO A 432 -8.20 -29.63 -30.87
N ARG A 433 -8.60 -29.23 -29.67
CA ARG A 433 -9.31 -27.99 -29.37
C ARG A 433 -8.43 -27.12 -28.47
N CYS A 434 -8.58 -25.80 -28.62
CA CYS A 434 -7.99 -24.84 -27.68
C CYS A 434 -8.61 -25.03 -26.28
N GLU A 435 -7.84 -24.84 -25.22
CA GLU A 435 -8.36 -24.89 -23.85
C GLU A 435 -9.53 -23.93 -23.65
N LYS A 436 -10.48 -24.27 -22.77
CA LYS A 436 -11.73 -23.53 -22.57
C LYS A 436 -12.56 -23.35 -23.86
N TRP A 437 -12.47 -24.29 -24.80
CA TRP A 437 -13.09 -24.20 -26.12
C TRP A 437 -14.58 -23.80 -26.07
N ILE A 438 -15.37 -24.42 -25.20
CA ILE A 438 -16.81 -24.16 -25.09
C ILE A 438 -17.11 -22.74 -24.61
N LEU A 439 -16.29 -22.19 -23.71
CA LEU A 439 -16.40 -20.81 -23.27
C LEU A 439 -16.06 -19.85 -24.42
N ARG A 440 -14.96 -20.09 -25.14
CA ARG A 440 -14.58 -19.30 -26.33
C ARG A 440 -15.69 -19.33 -27.37
N LYS A 441 -16.27 -20.49 -27.65
CA LYS A 441 -17.41 -20.64 -28.57
C LYS A 441 -18.68 -19.96 -28.10
N ALA A 442 -18.94 -19.90 -26.80
CA ALA A 442 -20.08 -19.15 -26.28
C ALA A 442 -19.98 -17.64 -26.57
N PHE A 443 -18.77 -17.10 -26.74
CA PHE A 443 -18.51 -15.69 -27.04
C PHE A 443 -18.02 -15.41 -28.48
N ASP A 444 -17.94 -16.45 -29.32
CA ASP A 444 -17.58 -16.36 -30.75
C ASP A 444 -18.80 -15.91 -31.57
N LEU A 445 -19.08 -14.61 -31.48
CA LEU A 445 -20.20 -13.95 -32.16
C LEU A 445 -19.72 -13.15 -33.38
N PRO A 446 -20.63 -12.84 -34.34
CA PRO A 446 -20.33 -11.93 -35.43
C PRO A 446 -19.84 -10.55 -34.94
N SER A 447 -19.09 -9.84 -35.78
CA SER A 447 -18.32 -8.64 -35.41
C SER A 447 -19.16 -7.50 -34.81
N ASP A 448 -20.43 -7.37 -35.19
CA ASP A 448 -21.38 -6.39 -34.67
C ASP A 448 -21.83 -6.67 -33.21
N ARG A 449 -21.62 -7.90 -32.73
CA ARG A 449 -21.92 -8.34 -31.37
C ARG A 449 -20.70 -8.90 -30.64
N ALA A 450 -19.51 -8.72 -31.19
CA ALA A 450 -18.26 -9.23 -30.63
C ALA A 450 -18.06 -8.75 -29.18
N TYR A 451 -17.52 -9.63 -28.34
CA TYR A 451 -17.09 -9.29 -26.98
C TYR A 451 -15.60 -8.99 -26.95
N LEU A 452 -14.82 -9.63 -27.83
CA LEU A 452 -13.38 -9.54 -27.89
C LEU A 452 -12.91 -9.55 -29.35
N PRO A 453 -11.71 -9.02 -29.64
CA PRO A 453 -11.01 -9.33 -30.88
C PRO A 453 -10.78 -10.83 -31.03
N GLN A 454 -10.81 -11.34 -32.27
CA GLN A 454 -10.71 -12.78 -32.55
C GLN A 454 -9.35 -13.35 -32.12
N GLU A 455 -8.28 -12.57 -32.26
CA GLU A 455 -6.93 -12.87 -31.81
C GLU A 455 -6.84 -13.08 -30.29
N VAL A 456 -7.64 -12.35 -29.50
CA VAL A 456 -7.71 -12.51 -28.04
C VAL A 456 -8.62 -13.68 -27.67
N LEU A 457 -9.79 -13.77 -28.32
CA LEU A 457 -10.77 -14.85 -28.08
C LEU A 457 -10.18 -16.24 -28.31
N TRP A 458 -9.22 -16.38 -29.21
CA TRP A 458 -8.54 -17.64 -29.54
C TRP A 458 -7.07 -17.70 -29.14
N ARG A 459 -6.57 -16.73 -28.37
CA ARG A 459 -5.22 -16.74 -27.80
C ARG A 459 -5.03 -17.93 -26.84
N GLN A 460 -3.94 -18.68 -27.00
CA GLN A 460 -3.54 -19.74 -26.06
C GLN A 460 -3.29 -19.17 -24.66
N LYS A 461 -3.64 -19.94 -23.64
CA LYS A 461 -3.39 -19.63 -22.23
C LYS A 461 -1.92 -19.32 -21.96
N GLU A 462 -1.68 -18.11 -21.45
CA GLU A 462 -0.46 -17.73 -20.75
C GLU A 462 -0.74 -17.73 -19.23
N GLN A 463 0.15 -18.34 -18.45
CA GLN A 463 0.04 -18.32 -16.99
C GLN A 463 0.44 -16.94 -16.48
N PHE A 464 -0.23 -16.41 -15.44
CA PHE A 464 -0.01 -15.04 -14.99
C PHE A 464 1.46 -14.76 -14.64
N SER A 465 2.14 -15.69 -13.95
CA SER A 465 3.57 -15.56 -13.61
C SER A 465 4.51 -15.55 -14.81
N ASP A 466 4.10 -16.12 -15.95
CA ASP A 466 4.87 -16.11 -17.20
C ASP A 466 4.50 -14.88 -18.05
N GLY A 467 3.21 -14.55 -18.14
CA GLY A 467 2.65 -13.46 -18.94
C GLY A 467 3.06 -12.07 -18.44
N VAL A 468 3.31 -11.90 -17.14
CA VAL A 468 3.91 -10.68 -16.56
C VAL A 468 5.35 -10.45 -17.03
N GLY A 469 6.02 -11.46 -17.60
CA GLY A 469 7.34 -11.35 -18.21
C GLY A 469 8.29 -12.44 -17.70
N TYR A 470 8.90 -13.17 -18.64
CA TYR A 470 9.71 -14.36 -18.34
C TYR A 470 10.90 -14.09 -17.41
N SER A 471 11.51 -12.91 -17.47
CA SER A 471 12.63 -12.56 -16.60
C SER A 471 12.25 -12.45 -15.12
N TRP A 472 10.95 -12.36 -14.78
CA TRP A 472 10.51 -12.37 -13.37
C TRP A 472 10.89 -13.69 -12.68
N ILE A 473 10.43 -14.81 -13.23
CA ILE A 473 10.70 -16.15 -12.67
C ILE A 473 12.20 -16.44 -12.67
N ASP A 474 12.88 -16.13 -13.77
CA ASP A 474 14.31 -16.40 -13.90
C ASP A 474 15.13 -15.59 -12.88
N SER A 475 14.72 -14.35 -12.61
CA SER A 475 15.38 -13.49 -11.62
C SER A 475 15.17 -13.95 -10.19
N ILE A 476 13.95 -14.42 -9.82
CA ILE A 476 13.72 -15.00 -8.48
C ILE A 476 14.58 -16.25 -8.28
N LYS A 477 14.60 -17.16 -9.28
CA LYS A 477 15.42 -18.37 -9.22
C LYS A 477 16.90 -18.01 -9.03
N ALA A 478 17.41 -17.06 -9.82
CA ALA A 478 18.79 -16.59 -9.70
C ALA A 478 19.09 -15.91 -8.35
N HIS A 479 18.13 -15.16 -7.81
CA HIS A 479 18.26 -14.54 -6.49
C HIS A 479 18.31 -15.61 -5.38
N ALA A 480 17.41 -16.58 -5.41
CA ALA A 480 17.37 -17.68 -4.44
C ALA A 480 18.63 -18.56 -4.49
N GLU A 481 19.19 -18.79 -5.69
CA GLU A 481 20.43 -19.54 -5.87
C GLU A 481 21.62 -18.88 -5.15
N LYS A 482 21.65 -17.54 -5.13
CA LYS A 482 22.65 -16.75 -4.42
C LYS A 482 22.38 -16.67 -2.92
N ALA A 483 21.10 -16.59 -2.53
CA ALA A 483 20.68 -16.35 -1.15
C ALA A 483 20.67 -17.62 -0.27
N VAL A 484 20.52 -18.81 -0.87
CA VAL A 484 20.42 -20.09 -0.15
C VAL A 484 21.57 -21.01 -0.53
N THR A 485 22.33 -21.44 0.48
CA THR A 485 23.47 -22.33 0.32
C THR A 485 23.04 -23.80 0.19
N ASP A 486 23.89 -24.63 -0.42
CA ASP A 486 23.67 -26.08 -0.50
C ASP A 486 23.64 -26.73 0.89
N GLN A 487 24.40 -26.18 1.85
CA GLN A 487 24.37 -26.63 3.24
C GLN A 487 23.02 -26.36 3.92
N GLN A 488 22.40 -25.20 3.65
CA GLN A 488 21.04 -24.90 4.12
C GLN A 488 20.03 -25.88 3.52
N MET A 489 20.15 -26.22 2.24
CA MET A 489 19.30 -27.22 1.60
C MET A 489 19.50 -28.63 2.20
N ALA A 490 20.74 -29.05 2.42
CA ALA A 490 21.05 -30.35 3.02
C ALA A 490 20.50 -30.50 4.45
N THR A 491 20.39 -29.39 5.19
CA THR A 491 19.86 -29.35 6.56
C THR A 491 18.40 -28.89 6.63
N ALA A 492 17.74 -28.64 5.49
CA ALA A 492 16.36 -28.19 5.44
C ALA A 492 15.36 -29.09 6.19
N PRO A 493 15.46 -30.44 6.15
CA PRO A 493 14.58 -31.30 6.94
C PRO A 493 14.69 -31.11 8.44
N ASN A 494 15.86 -30.67 8.93
CA ASN A 494 16.09 -30.43 10.37
C ASN A 494 15.52 -29.08 10.79
N ARG A 495 15.68 -28.04 9.95
CA ARG A 495 15.17 -26.70 10.24
C ARG A 495 13.66 -26.60 10.03
N PHE A 496 13.16 -27.18 8.93
CA PHE A 496 11.76 -27.14 8.49
C PHE A 496 11.19 -28.56 8.31
N PRO A 497 11.02 -29.35 9.38
CA PRO A 497 10.43 -30.70 9.33
C PRO A 497 9.00 -30.74 8.76
N VAL A 498 8.20 -29.68 8.96
CA VAL A 498 6.85 -29.60 8.39
C VAL A 498 6.94 -29.00 6.98
N LYS A 499 6.49 -29.72 5.95
CA LYS A 499 6.50 -29.25 4.54
C LYS A 499 7.88 -28.73 4.12
N THR A 500 8.89 -29.59 4.22
CA THR A 500 10.29 -29.24 3.97
C THR A 500 10.48 -28.69 2.54
N PRO A 501 11.13 -27.53 2.38
CA PRO A 501 11.39 -26.96 1.06
C PRO A 501 12.35 -27.83 0.27
N ARG A 502 12.03 -28.06 -1.02
CA ARG A 502 12.80 -28.94 -1.91
C ARG A 502 13.67 -28.19 -2.92
N THR A 503 13.52 -26.87 -3.01
CA THR A 503 14.30 -25.99 -3.86
C THR A 503 14.80 -24.80 -3.04
N LYS A 504 15.89 -24.16 -3.48
CA LYS A 504 16.41 -22.94 -2.83
C LYS A 504 15.39 -21.80 -2.80
N GLU A 505 14.61 -21.66 -3.87
CA GLU A 505 13.50 -20.69 -3.92
C GLU A 505 12.42 -21.00 -2.86
N ALA A 506 11.96 -22.25 -2.77
CA ALA A 506 11.01 -22.66 -1.74
C ALA A 506 11.59 -22.47 -0.32
N TYR A 507 12.90 -22.69 -0.15
CA TYR A 507 13.58 -22.47 1.11
C TYR A 507 13.60 -20.99 1.49
N MET A 508 13.91 -20.11 0.54
CA MET A 508 13.91 -18.67 0.74
C MET A 508 12.52 -18.17 1.15
N PHE A 509 11.46 -18.58 0.45
CA PHE A 509 10.09 -18.23 0.82
C PHE A 509 9.69 -18.80 2.19
N ARG A 510 10.08 -20.04 2.48
CA ARG A 510 9.85 -20.64 3.79
C ARG A 510 10.58 -19.90 4.90
N GLN A 511 11.78 -19.38 4.63
CA GLN A 511 12.54 -18.56 5.56
C GLN A 511 11.82 -17.23 5.84
N PHE A 512 11.34 -16.51 4.81
CA PHE A 512 10.55 -15.29 5.01
C PHE A 512 9.25 -15.56 5.78
N PHE A 513 8.55 -16.65 5.46
CA PHE A 513 7.38 -17.07 6.22
C PHE A 513 7.73 -17.32 7.70
N ALA A 514 8.84 -18.00 7.96
CA ALA A 514 9.30 -18.30 9.30
C ALA A 514 9.70 -17.05 10.11
N GLN A 515 10.17 -15.99 9.45
CA GLN A 515 10.44 -14.70 10.13
C GLN A 515 9.17 -14.07 10.69
N HIS A 516 8.04 -14.23 10.00
CA HIS A 516 6.76 -13.67 10.43
C HIS A 516 5.98 -14.59 11.37
N PHE A 517 6.00 -15.89 11.09
CA PHE A 517 5.11 -16.87 11.71
C PHE A 517 5.83 -17.97 12.49
N GLY A 518 7.17 -17.94 12.59
CA GLY A 518 8.00 -18.93 13.29
C GLY A 518 8.44 -20.12 12.42
N GLU A 519 9.60 -20.72 12.75
CA GLU A 519 10.24 -21.76 11.91
C GLU A 519 9.45 -23.09 11.86
N ASN A 520 8.92 -23.53 13.00
CA ASN A 520 8.18 -24.78 13.17
C ASN A 520 6.83 -24.57 13.85
N SER A 521 6.13 -23.51 13.41
CA SER A 521 4.84 -23.16 13.96
C SER A 521 3.70 -23.99 13.36
N ALA A 522 2.60 -24.08 14.11
CA ALA A 522 1.33 -24.61 13.59
C ALA A 522 0.85 -23.83 12.33
N ALA A 523 1.31 -22.58 12.13
CA ALA A 523 1.03 -21.78 10.93
C ALA A 523 1.50 -22.45 9.64
N ALA A 524 2.64 -23.14 9.66
CA ALA A 524 3.07 -23.91 8.49
C ALA A 524 2.10 -25.05 8.14
N GLY A 525 1.36 -25.56 9.14
CA GLY A 525 0.29 -26.53 8.95
C GLY A 525 -0.88 -26.00 8.11
N CYS A 526 -1.21 -24.71 8.23
CA CYS A 526 -2.32 -24.07 7.53
C CYS A 526 -2.03 -23.75 6.04
N VAL A 527 -0.78 -23.82 5.60
CA VAL A 527 -0.40 -23.46 4.23
C VAL A 527 -0.76 -24.56 3.23
N GLY A 528 -1.55 -24.29 2.18
CA GLY A 528 -1.71 -25.24 1.07
C GLY A 528 -0.36 -25.53 0.41
N TRP A 529 0.04 -26.80 0.35
CA TRP A 529 1.33 -27.19 -0.24
C TRP A 529 1.24 -28.58 -0.86
N GLN A 530 1.62 -28.68 -2.13
CA GLN A 530 1.70 -29.93 -2.89
C GLN A 530 2.82 -29.85 -3.92
N ASP A 531 3.29 -31.00 -4.38
CA ASP A 531 4.20 -31.05 -5.52
C ASP A 531 3.44 -30.58 -6.78
N SER A 532 4.01 -29.62 -7.52
CA SER A 532 3.38 -29.01 -8.70
C SER A 532 4.35 -28.82 -9.86
N ILE A 533 3.84 -28.91 -11.09
CA ILE A 533 4.53 -28.55 -12.34
C ILE A 533 3.59 -27.65 -13.15
N ALA A 534 4.02 -26.51 -13.70
CA ALA A 534 3.14 -25.61 -14.48
C ALA A 534 1.80 -25.26 -13.77
N CYS A 535 1.80 -24.92 -12.48
CA CYS A 535 0.60 -24.75 -11.63
C CYS A 535 -0.31 -26.01 -11.52
N SER A 536 0.20 -27.19 -11.85
CA SER A 536 -0.55 -28.44 -11.81
C SER A 536 -0.68 -29.01 -10.41
N SER A 537 -1.55 -30.01 -10.31
CA SER A 537 -1.60 -30.91 -9.18
C SER A 537 -0.74 -32.15 -9.41
N GLU A 538 -0.61 -32.97 -8.37
CA GLU A 538 -0.07 -34.33 -8.48
C GLU A 538 -0.82 -35.20 -9.52
N VAL A 539 -2.07 -34.84 -9.85
CA VAL A 539 -2.86 -35.54 -10.88
C VAL A 539 -2.22 -35.40 -12.25
N ALA A 540 -1.67 -34.22 -12.58
CA ALA A 540 -0.97 -34.03 -13.86
C ALA A 540 0.26 -34.94 -13.98
N LEU A 541 0.98 -35.20 -12.87
CA LEU A 541 2.12 -36.13 -12.84
C LEU A 541 1.71 -37.57 -13.16
N LYS A 542 0.43 -37.93 -12.94
CA LYS A 542 -0.15 -39.23 -13.29
C LYS A 542 -0.58 -39.30 -14.75
N TRP A 543 -1.05 -38.19 -15.32
CA TRP A 543 -1.57 -38.15 -16.70
C TRP A 543 -0.45 -38.19 -17.76
N ASP A 544 0.73 -37.65 -17.48
CA ASP A 544 1.86 -37.71 -18.42
C ASP A 544 3.17 -38.06 -17.70
N LYS A 545 3.78 -39.19 -18.09
CA LYS A 545 5.08 -39.63 -17.57
C LYS A 545 6.19 -38.61 -17.80
N ALA A 546 6.07 -37.77 -18.84
CA ALA A 546 7.02 -36.71 -19.10
C ALA A 546 7.15 -35.76 -17.91
N PHE A 547 6.12 -35.58 -17.09
CA PHE A 547 6.18 -34.67 -15.95
C PHE A 547 6.85 -35.26 -14.69
N GLN A 548 7.08 -36.57 -14.65
CA GLN A 548 7.69 -37.23 -13.50
C GLN A 548 9.15 -36.77 -13.29
N GLY A 549 9.47 -36.35 -12.07
CA GLY A 549 10.82 -35.89 -11.70
C GLY A 549 11.18 -34.45 -12.15
N ARG A 550 10.25 -33.72 -12.77
CA ARG A 550 10.43 -32.30 -13.15
C ARG A 550 9.62 -31.38 -12.23
N ALA A 551 10.30 -30.47 -11.54
CA ALA A 551 9.69 -29.47 -10.66
C ALA A 551 9.88 -28.05 -11.22
N ASP A 552 9.11 -27.68 -12.24
CA ASP A 552 9.05 -26.29 -12.72
C ASP A 552 7.60 -25.81 -12.82
N ALA A 553 7.25 -24.82 -12.03
CA ALA A 553 5.89 -24.26 -11.96
C ALA A 553 5.51 -23.37 -13.17
N SER A 554 6.42 -23.14 -14.14
CA SER A 554 6.14 -22.36 -15.37
C SER A 554 5.33 -23.17 -16.40
N GLY A 555 4.40 -22.52 -17.10
CA GLY A 555 3.62 -23.09 -18.20
C GLY A 555 4.49 -23.59 -19.36
N ARG A 556 5.70 -23.02 -19.51
CA ARG A 556 6.71 -23.44 -20.48
C ARG A 556 7.22 -24.88 -20.26
N ALA A 557 6.96 -25.47 -19.10
CA ALA A 557 7.31 -26.86 -18.79
C ALA A 557 6.45 -27.89 -19.54
N VAL A 558 5.31 -27.50 -20.13
CA VAL A 558 4.39 -28.40 -20.85
C VAL A 558 4.82 -28.57 -22.32
N ALA A 559 5.93 -29.29 -22.53
CA ALA A 559 6.50 -29.55 -23.85
C ALA A 559 5.50 -30.24 -24.80
N GLY A 560 5.45 -29.76 -26.05
CA GLY A 560 4.53 -30.25 -27.09
C GLY A 560 3.10 -29.70 -27.01
N VAL A 561 2.80 -28.79 -26.06
CA VAL A 561 1.50 -28.08 -25.96
C VAL A 561 1.71 -26.56 -25.95
N HIS A 562 2.65 -26.05 -25.14
CA HIS A 562 2.95 -24.62 -25.08
C HIS A 562 3.71 -24.17 -26.34
N VAL A 563 3.23 -23.12 -27.02
CA VAL A 563 3.85 -22.63 -28.27
C VAL A 563 5.29 -22.15 -28.05
N GLN A 564 5.59 -21.59 -26.87
CA GLN A 564 6.93 -21.20 -26.42
C GLN A 564 7.50 -22.13 -25.32
N ALA A 565 7.26 -23.45 -25.40
CA ALA A 565 7.85 -24.40 -24.44
C ALA A 565 9.39 -24.29 -24.42
N TYR A 566 10.02 -24.64 -23.30
CA TYR A 566 11.48 -24.77 -23.24
C TYR A 566 11.97 -25.76 -24.31
N ASP A 567 13.18 -25.54 -24.83
CA ASP A 567 13.79 -26.50 -25.75
C ASP A 567 14.14 -27.82 -25.03
N ASN A 568 14.47 -28.85 -25.82
CA ASN A 568 14.84 -30.17 -25.30
C ASN A 568 16.15 -30.18 -24.47
N SER A 569 16.86 -29.06 -24.35
CA SER A 569 18.12 -28.92 -23.61
C SER A 569 17.96 -28.33 -22.20
N TYR A 570 16.76 -27.86 -21.84
CA TYR A 570 16.48 -27.31 -20.51
C TYR A 570 16.47 -28.39 -19.41
N THR A 571 17.46 -28.34 -18.51
CA THR A 571 17.54 -29.18 -17.30
C THR A 571 17.08 -28.38 -16.07
N THR A 572 16.15 -28.94 -15.28
CA THR A 572 15.77 -28.37 -13.98
C THR A 572 16.85 -28.67 -12.94
N ALA A 573 17.05 -27.78 -11.96
CA ALA A 573 18.03 -27.97 -10.87
C ALA A 573 17.83 -29.25 -10.02
N SER A 574 16.70 -29.95 -10.18
CA SER A 574 16.44 -31.28 -9.58
C SER A 574 17.11 -32.45 -10.32
N GLN A 575 17.70 -32.23 -11.51
CA GLN A 575 18.53 -33.23 -12.18
C GLN A 575 19.99 -33.02 -11.76
N SER A 576 20.38 -33.51 -10.59
CA SER A 576 21.78 -33.75 -10.32
C SER A 576 22.26 -34.87 -11.25
N SER A 577 22.89 -34.52 -12.36
CA SER A 577 23.66 -35.47 -13.14
C SER A 577 24.85 -35.93 -12.30
N GLY A 578 24.86 -37.22 -11.99
CA GLY A 578 26.06 -37.87 -11.47
C GLY A 578 27.21 -37.68 -12.46
N ALA A 579 28.36 -37.31 -11.91
CA ALA A 579 29.72 -37.45 -12.40
C ALA A 579 29.93 -37.57 -13.92
N GLU A 580 30.63 -36.60 -14.51
CA GLU A 580 31.85 -36.89 -15.29
C GLU A 580 32.70 -35.61 -15.49
N ASN A 581 34.01 -35.79 -15.34
CA ASN A 581 35.04 -34.75 -15.37
C ASN A 581 35.26 -34.20 -16.78
N GLY A 582 35.32 -32.87 -16.92
CA GLY A 582 35.82 -32.21 -18.13
C GLY A 582 36.08 -30.71 -17.93
N GLU A 583 37.32 -30.28 -18.17
CA GLU A 583 37.82 -28.90 -18.02
C GLU A 583 37.04 -27.84 -18.83
N PRO A 584 37.02 -26.56 -18.40
CA PRO A 584 36.26 -25.52 -19.08
C PRO A 584 37.06 -24.90 -20.24
N ALA A 585 36.53 -25.05 -21.47
CA ALA A 585 37.02 -24.34 -22.65
C ALA A 585 36.32 -22.97 -22.82
N ALA A 586 37.12 -21.91 -22.84
CA ALA A 586 36.71 -20.54 -23.11
C ALA A 586 36.04 -20.38 -24.50
N LYS A 587 34.90 -19.69 -24.58
CA LYS A 587 34.36 -19.16 -25.85
C LYS A 587 33.86 -17.72 -25.76
N LYS A 588 34.55 -16.91 -26.57
CA LYS A 588 34.34 -15.55 -27.09
C LYS A 588 32.89 -15.04 -27.16
N ALA A 589 32.70 -13.83 -26.64
CA ALA A 589 31.60 -12.95 -26.98
C ALA A 589 31.75 -12.44 -28.42
N VAL A 590 30.65 -12.48 -29.19
CA VAL A 590 30.53 -11.90 -30.53
C VAL A 590 29.78 -10.57 -30.38
N LEU A 591 30.48 -9.46 -30.67
CA LEU A 591 29.90 -8.14 -30.86
C LEU A 591 29.16 -8.10 -32.21
N VAL A 592 27.87 -7.77 -32.19
CA VAL A 592 27.11 -7.44 -33.40
C VAL A 592 26.86 -5.94 -33.41
N ALA A 593 27.43 -5.28 -34.43
CA ALA A 593 27.29 -3.87 -34.72
C ALA A 593 25.90 -3.53 -35.28
N TRP A 594 25.35 -2.37 -34.91
CA TRP A 594 24.18 -1.76 -35.55
C TRP A 594 24.62 -0.70 -36.58
N PRO A 595 23.94 -0.55 -37.73
CA PRO A 595 24.34 0.40 -38.78
C PRO A 595 23.92 1.84 -38.49
N GLU A 596 24.80 2.79 -38.84
CA GLU A 596 24.50 4.21 -39.02
C GLU A 596 23.43 4.41 -40.10
N LYS A 597 22.35 5.11 -39.76
CA LYS A 597 21.64 6.10 -40.61
C LYS A 597 20.46 6.66 -39.83
N PHE A 598 20.53 7.94 -39.47
CA PHE A 598 19.51 8.98 -39.73
C PHE A 598 19.88 10.21 -38.89
N ARG A 599 20.28 11.29 -39.58
CA ARG A 599 20.58 12.60 -39.02
C ARG A 599 19.77 13.64 -39.82
N ILE A 600 19.22 14.59 -39.07
CA ILE A 600 18.81 15.96 -39.45
C ILE A 600 17.41 16.11 -40.08
N GLU A 601 16.45 16.52 -39.26
CA GLU A 601 15.56 17.69 -39.47
C GLU A 601 14.67 17.86 -38.21
N LEU A 602 14.99 18.84 -37.35
CA LEU A 602 14.10 19.53 -36.38
C LEU A 602 14.95 20.34 -35.39
N PHE A 603 15.49 21.48 -35.84
CA PHE A 603 15.97 22.57 -35.01
C PHE A 603 15.32 23.84 -35.56
N GLU A 604 14.21 24.30 -34.98
CA GLU A 604 13.72 25.71 -35.06
C GLU A 604 12.37 25.99 -34.33
N ALA A 605 12.00 25.27 -33.26
CA ALA A 605 10.75 25.57 -32.55
C ALA A 605 10.79 25.52 -31.01
N ALA A 606 11.98 25.57 -30.38
CA ALA A 606 12.11 25.55 -28.92
C ALA A 606 13.00 26.66 -28.33
N ALA A 607 13.29 27.72 -29.08
CA ALA A 607 14.10 28.86 -28.62
C ALA A 607 13.25 30.09 -28.22
N GLY A 608 11.94 29.91 -27.94
CA GLY A 608 10.99 31.00 -27.73
C GLY A 608 10.47 31.23 -26.31
N HIS A 609 10.84 30.43 -25.31
CA HIS A 609 10.26 30.55 -23.95
C HIS A 609 11.26 30.43 -22.79
N ALA A 610 12.54 30.73 -23.02
CA ALA A 610 13.58 30.78 -21.97
C ALA A 610 14.25 32.15 -21.84
N ALA A 611 13.53 33.23 -22.18
CA ALA A 611 14.02 34.61 -22.08
C ALA A 611 12.97 35.49 -21.39
N ALA A 612 12.72 35.24 -20.10
CA ALA A 612 11.94 36.15 -19.25
C ALA A 612 12.29 36.07 -17.74
N ALA A 613 13.49 35.62 -17.37
CA ALA A 613 13.93 35.57 -15.96
C ALA A 613 15.28 36.25 -15.68
N ALA A 614 15.86 36.96 -16.66
CA ALA A 614 17.09 37.73 -16.45
C ALA A 614 16.75 39.20 -16.11
N ALA A 615 16.30 39.44 -14.88
CA ALA A 615 16.32 40.75 -14.23
C ALA A 615 16.05 40.59 -12.72
N ALA A 616 17.10 40.40 -11.92
CA ALA A 616 17.13 40.75 -10.51
C ALA A 616 18.56 41.19 -10.13
N ASP A 617 18.66 42.39 -9.58
CA ASP A 617 19.87 43.10 -9.15
C ASP A 617 20.64 42.40 -8.01
N ASP A 618 21.97 42.53 -8.07
CA ASP A 618 23.04 42.76 -7.07
C ASP A 618 22.73 42.85 -5.53
N ASN A 619 21.73 42.14 -4.98
CA ASN A 619 21.22 42.39 -3.61
C ASN A 619 21.40 41.28 -2.56
N GLY A 620 22.24 40.26 -2.79
CA GLY A 620 22.54 39.27 -1.75
C GLY A 620 21.37 38.35 -1.36
N VAL A 621 20.46 38.11 -2.31
CA VAL A 621 19.36 37.13 -2.19
C VAL A 621 19.61 35.97 -3.14
N GLU A 622 19.54 34.75 -2.60
CA GLU A 622 19.76 33.50 -3.33
C GLU A 622 18.44 32.75 -3.46
N ILE A 623 18.16 32.20 -4.64
CA ILE A 623 16.87 31.62 -4.99
C ILE A 623 17.08 30.19 -5.51
N THR A 624 16.22 29.27 -5.06
CA THR A 624 16.15 27.91 -5.61
C THR A 624 14.69 27.54 -5.91
N PRO A 625 14.40 26.93 -7.07
CA PRO A 625 13.08 26.40 -7.34
C PRO A 625 12.77 25.26 -6.38
N LEU A 626 11.51 25.17 -5.98
CA LEU A 626 10.94 24.03 -5.27
C LEU A 626 10.05 23.25 -6.21
N PHE A 627 10.12 21.93 -6.11
CA PHE A 627 9.24 21.01 -6.81
C PHE A 627 8.29 20.39 -5.80
N GLY A 628 7.13 19.92 -6.25
CA GLY A 628 6.15 19.34 -5.34
C GLY A 628 4.73 19.58 -5.79
N ASN A 629 3.80 18.97 -5.07
CA ASN A 629 2.38 19.18 -5.26
C ASN A 629 1.65 18.67 -4.01
N ILE A 630 0.81 19.53 -3.45
CA ILE A 630 0.06 19.23 -2.22
C ILE A 630 -0.85 17.99 -2.35
N ASN A 631 -1.29 17.63 -3.56
CA ASN A 631 -2.19 16.50 -3.82
C ASN A 631 -1.45 15.25 -4.35
N ALA A 632 -0.58 15.40 -5.34
CA ALA A 632 0.11 14.29 -6.00
C ALA A 632 1.25 13.72 -5.16
N TYR A 633 1.95 14.57 -4.40
CA TYR A 633 3.10 14.16 -3.59
C TYR A 633 2.88 14.39 -2.09
N ALA A 634 2.06 15.36 -1.70
CA ALA A 634 1.81 15.79 -0.32
C ALA A 634 3.02 16.47 0.36
N TYR A 635 4.07 16.80 -0.37
CA TYR A 635 5.25 17.54 0.11
C TYR A 635 5.85 18.40 -1.00
N PHE A 636 6.74 19.32 -0.59
CA PHE A 636 7.56 20.16 -1.46
C PHE A 636 9.04 19.94 -1.15
N PHE A 637 9.86 19.87 -2.18
CA PHE A 637 11.26 19.47 -2.09
C PHE A 637 12.17 20.34 -2.94
N ALA A 638 13.43 20.43 -2.54
CA ALA A 638 14.53 21.02 -3.28
C ALA A 638 15.52 19.92 -3.67
N GLU A 639 16.42 20.21 -4.60
CA GLU A 639 17.50 19.32 -4.98
C GLU A 639 18.83 19.83 -4.41
N LEU A 640 19.56 18.96 -3.71
CA LEU A 640 20.92 19.20 -3.26
C LEU A 640 21.91 18.41 -4.13
N LEU A 641 23.08 18.98 -4.36
CA LEU A 641 24.23 18.25 -4.89
C LEU A 641 25.25 18.08 -3.76
N VAL A 642 25.65 16.85 -3.48
CA VAL A 642 26.48 16.49 -2.34
C VAL A 642 27.73 15.72 -2.78
N GLY A 643 28.89 16.13 -2.28
CA GLY A 643 30.16 15.43 -2.48
C GLY A 643 30.93 15.78 -3.74
N THR A 644 32.07 15.13 -3.93
CA THR A 644 32.91 15.24 -5.13
C THR A 644 33.37 13.87 -5.65
N PRO A 645 32.92 13.43 -6.84
CA PRO A 645 31.93 14.09 -7.72
C PRO A 645 30.56 14.26 -7.05
N PRO A 646 29.79 15.31 -7.43
CA PRO A 646 28.50 15.61 -6.82
C PRO A 646 27.46 14.52 -7.12
N GLN A 647 26.70 14.16 -6.09
CA GLN A 647 25.57 13.24 -6.12
C GLN A 647 24.29 14.01 -5.80
N ALA A 648 23.23 13.80 -6.57
CA ALA A 648 21.93 14.46 -6.34
C ALA A 648 21.19 13.87 -5.13
N ALA A 649 20.51 14.73 -4.37
CA ALA A 649 19.63 14.36 -3.28
C ALA A 649 18.41 15.29 -3.23
N SER A 650 17.24 14.75 -3.59
CA SER A 650 15.95 15.42 -3.47
C SER A 650 15.49 15.43 -2.01
N VAL A 651 15.27 16.59 -1.41
CA VAL A 651 15.01 16.73 0.03
C VAL A 651 13.79 17.59 0.32
N ILE A 652 12.89 17.10 1.18
CA ILE A 652 11.69 17.82 1.64
C ILE A 652 12.12 19.07 2.39
N VAL A 653 11.61 20.23 2.00
CA VAL A 653 11.90 21.48 2.70
C VAL A 653 11.00 21.56 3.93
N ASP A 654 11.60 21.45 5.11
CA ASP A 654 10.89 21.26 6.37
C ASP A 654 11.25 22.35 7.40
N THR A 655 10.30 23.23 7.71
CA THR A 655 10.45 24.27 8.75
C THR A 655 10.18 23.77 10.17
N GLY A 656 9.59 22.58 10.34
CA GLY A 656 9.40 21.90 11.62
C GLY A 656 10.62 21.10 12.11
N SER A 657 11.55 20.76 11.21
CA SER A 657 12.76 19.98 11.51
C SER A 657 14.05 20.78 11.42
N ALA A 658 15.05 20.43 12.24
CA ALA A 658 16.41 20.98 12.16
C ALA A 658 17.41 20.02 11.47
N LEU A 659 16.96 18.81 11.13
CA LEU A 659 17.78 17.77 10.52
C LEU A 659 17.84 17.96 9.00
N CYS A 660 19.04 18.04 8.45
CA CYS A 660 19.25 17.78 7.03
C CYS A 660 19.89 16.42 6.87
N GLY A 661 19.27 15.53 6.09
CA GLY A 661 19.78 14.18 5.87
C GLY A 661 18.98 13.40 4.86
N PHE A 662 19.60 12.34 4.36
CA PHE A 662 19.08 11.46 3.32
C PHE A 662 19.72 10.07 3.48
N PRO A 663 19.15 9.01 2.90
CA PRO A 663 19.61 7.65 3.08
C PRO A 663 20.88 7.41 2.30
N CYS A 664 21.79 6.70 2.95
CA CYS A 664 23.06 6.35 2.38
C CYS A 664 23.15 4.88 2.00
N VAL A 665 24.16 4.56 1.18
CA VAL A 665 24.58 3.19 0.94
C VAL A 665 24.86 2.49 2.28
N GLY A 666 24.22 1.33 2.46
CA GLY A 666 24.24 0.58 3.72
C GLY A 666 23.04 0.86 4.62
N CYS A 667 22.07 1.68 4.20
CA CYS A 667 20.78 1.75 4.86
C CYS A 667 20.07 0.39 4.83
N SER A 668 19.63 -0.07 6.00
CA SER A 668 18.99 -1.36 6.20
C SER A 668 17.47 -1.34 5.99
N HIS A 669 16.86 -0.15 6.09
CA HIS A 669 15.42 0.04 6.00
C HIS A 669 15.11 1.45 5.50
N CYS A 670 15.46 1.79 4.26
CA CYS A 670 15.12 3.07 3.63
C CYS A 670 14.23 2.81 2.42
N GLY A 671 13.38 3.77 2.07
CA GLY A 671 12.42 3.65 0.98
C GLY A 671 13.04 3.56 -0.42
N HIS A 672 12.17 3.56 -1.44
CA HIS A 672 12.59 3.75 -2.83
C HIS A 672 12.50 5.21 -3.23
N HIS A 673 13.65 5.88 -3.26
CA HIS A 673 13.73 7.32 -3.49
C HIS A 673 13.96 7.70 -4.97
N LEU A 674 13.84 8.99 -5.30
CA LEU A 674 13.95 9.58 -6.63
C LEU A 674 15.41 9.51 -7.11
N ASP A 675 16.33 9.90 -6.23
CA ASP A 675 17.76 9.80 -6.47
C ASP A 675 18.31 8.49 -5.85
N PRO A 676 19.46 7.99 -6.31
CA PRO A 676 20.15 6.89 -5.66
C PRO A 676 20.48 7.19 -4.19
N LEU A 677 20.68 6.13 -3.39
CA LEU A 677 21.22 6.27 -2.04
C LEU A 677 22.59 6.94 -2.12
N PHE A 678 22.84 7.89 -1.22
CA PHE A 678 24.11 8.61 -1.20
C PHE A 678 25.27 7.65 -0.86
N ASP A 679 26.25 7.52 -1.75
CA ASP A 679 27.45 6.75 -1.47
C ASP A 679 28.53 7.67 -0.93
N MET A 680 28.70 7.64 0.40
CA MET A 680 29.78 8.37 1.06
C MET A 680 31.17 7.99 0.53
N LYS A 681 31.37 6.73 0.08
CA LYS A 681 32.66 6.28 -0.45
C LYS A 681 32.92 6.78 -1.87
N ALA A 682 31.87 7.14 -2.60
CA ALA A 682 32.00 7.71 -3.93
C ALA A 682 32.40 9.20 -3.89
N SER A 683 32.23 9.87 -2.74
CA SER A 683 32.67 11.25 -2.55
C SER A 683 34.06 11.32 -1.90
N ASN A 684 34.98 12.02 -2.57
CA ASN A 684 36.34 12.24 -2.09
C ASN A 684 36.42 13.22 -0.91
N THR A 685 35.37 14.01 -0.68
CA THR A 685 35.30 15.03 0.37
C THR A 685 34.53 14.57 1.61
N SER A 686 33.89 13.40 1.56
CA SER A 686 33.05 12.86 2.64
C SER A 686 33.84 12.41 3.86
N ARG A 687 33.38 12.78 5.06
CA ARG A 687 34.00 12.41 6.34
C ARG A 687 32.94 12.12 7.41
N THR A 688 32.98 10.94 8.01
CA THR A 688 32.10 10.63 9.15
C THR A 688 32.42 11.51 10.36
N LEU A 689 31.41 12.01 11.07
CA LEU A 689 31.62 12.79 12.27
C LEU A 689 31.95 11.87 13.46
N PRO A 690 33.11 12.03 14.14
CA PRO A 690 33.48 11.20 15.26
C PRO A 690 32.64 11.54 16.51
N CYS A 691 32.60 10.62 17.48
CA CYS A 691 32.02 10.91 18.78
C CYS A 691 32.83 11.96 19.54
N GLY A 692 32.15 12.98 20.05
CA GLY A 692 32.75 14.10 20.79
C GLY A 692 31.71 14.85 21.63
N PRO A 693 32.07 16.00 22.21
CA PRO A 693 31.19 16.78 23.09
C PRO A 693 29.86 17.17 22.43
N ASP A 694 29.87 17.40 21.12
CA ASP A 694 28.70 17.80 20.34
C ASP A 694 27.86 16.61 19.84
N CYS A 695 28.08 15.41 20.38
CA CYS A 695 27.41 14.19 19.96
C CYS A 695 26.50 13.61 21.04
N ASN A 696 25.19 13.63 20.80
CA ASN A 696 24.20 13.13 21.77
C ASN A 696 24.15 11.60 21.86
N ARG A 697 24.55 10.89 20.80
CA ARG A 697 24.53 9.43 20.74
C ARG A 697 25.75 8.93 19.98
N CYS A 698 26.60 8.15 20.62
CA CYS A 698 27.76 7.54 19.98
C CYS A 698 27.45 6.08 19.63
N ASP A 699 27.69 5.69 18.37
CA ASP A 699 27.60 4.30 17.92
C ASP A 699 28.83 3.93 17.08
N ALA A 700 29.59 2.93 17.52
CA ALA A 700 30.82 2.47 16.89
C ALA A 700 31.79 3.61 16.49
N ALA A 701 32.03 4.55 17.41
CA ALA A 701 32.85 5.76 17.23
C ALA A 701 32.34 6.81 16.20
N ARG A 702 31.13 6.64 15.67
CA ARG A 702 30.43 7.62 14.83
C ARG A 702 29.34 8.32 15.61
N CYS A 703 29.12 9.60 15.30
CA CYS A 703 28.05 10.35 15.92
C CYS A 703 26.69 10.00 15.32
N GLY A 704 25.85 9.28 16.07
CA GLY A 704 24.52 8.84 15.68
C GLY A 704 23.40 9.83 15.99
N TYR A 705 22.25 9.63 15.36
CA TYR A 705 20.99 10.30 15.71
C TYR A 705 19.77 9.40 15.48
N VAL A 706 18.67 9.76 16.15
CA VAL A 706 17.32 9.29 15.87
C VAL A 706 16.42 10.49 15.97
N GLU A 707 15.63 10.74 14.94
CA GLU A 707 14.58 11.74 14.93
C GLU A 707 13.24 11.02 14.81
N SER A 708 12.23 11.47 15.55
CA SER A 708 10.87 10.92 15.51
C SER A 708 9.87 12.06 15.44
N TYR A 709 8.88 11.90 14.58
CA TYR A 709 7.92 12.94 14.25
C TYR A 709 6.54 12.63 14.82
N SER A 710 5.68 13.65 14.90
CA SER A 710 4.40 13.59 15.62
C SER A 710 3.37 12.67 14.97
N GLU A 711 3.42 12.50 13.64
CA GLU A 711 2.68 11.50 12.87
C GLU A 711 3.25 10.07 13.05
N GLY A 712 4.34 9.95 13.81
CA GLY A 712 4.93 8.72 14.29
C GLY A 712 6.01 8.16 13.37
N SER A 713 6.35 8.82 12.28
CA SER A 713 7.49 8.43 11.45
C SER A 713 8.81 8.67 12.19
N SER A 714 9.88 8.02 11.75
CA SER A 714 11.18 8.20 12.37
C SER A 714 12.30 7.92 11.40
N ILE A 715 13.42 8.61 11.58
CA ILE A 715 14.65 8.40 10.83
C ILE A 715 15.82 8.27 11.79
N SER A 716 16.75 7.38 11.49
CA SER A 716 17.94 7.18 12.31
C SER A 716 19.16 6.90 11.45
N GLY A 717 20.32 7.28 11.96
CA GLY A 717 21.53 7.26 11.16
C GLY A 717 22.72 7.83 11.91
N PHE A 718 23.70 8.31 11.16
CA PHE A 718 24.87 8.98 11.70
C PHE A 718 25.19 10.26 10.93
N TRP A 719 25.86 11.19 11.60
CA TRP A 719 26.29 12.45 11.02
C TRP A 719 27.58 12.28 10.22
N PHE A 720 27.65 12.97 9.10
CA PHE A 720 28.85 13.13 8.28
C PHE A 720 29.01 14.58 7.83
N ARG A 721 30.19 14.90 7.31
CA ARG A 721 30.48 16.17 6.64
C ARG A 721 30.85 15.91 5.19
N ASP A 722 30.36 16.76 4.31
CA ASP A 722 30.75 16.77 2.91
C ASP A 722 30.47 18.15 2.31
N LEU A 723 30.91 18.36 1.06
CA LEU A 723 30.53 19.53 0.29
C LEU A 723 29.08 19.42 -0.17
N VAL A 724 28.31 20.49 -0.03
CA VAL A 724 26.91 20.58 -0.47
C VAL A 724 26.66 21.90 -1.19
N MET A 725 25.79 21.87 -2.19
CA MET A 725 25.25 23.06 -2.86
C MET A 725 23.77 22.84 -3.23
N LEU A 726 23.02 23.94 -3.39
CA LEU A 726 21.66 23.91 -3.93
C LEU A 726 21.72 23.77 -5.45
N ASN A 727 20.93 22.85 -6.02
CA ASN A 727 20.83 22.71 -7.47
C ASN A 727 19.92 23.80 -8.03
N GLY A 728 20.38 24.54 -9.05
CA GLY A 728 19.58 25.57 -9.73
C GLY A 728 19.65 27.00 -9.15
N SER A 729 20.51 27.27 -8.16
CA SER A 729 20.90 28.66 -7.83
C SER A 729 21.78 29.23 -8.95
N ASP A 730 21.70 30.54 -9.20
CA ASP A 730 22.55 31.23 -10.18
C ASP A 730 24.05 30.89 -9.99
N ALA A 731 24.84 31.08 -11.05
CA ALA A 731 26.18 30.52 -11.29
C ALA A 731 27.27 30.72 -10.21
N ASP A 732 26.98 31.38 -9.09
CA ASP A 732 27.93 31.75 -8.02
C ASP A 732 27.71 31.01 -6.69
N ASN A 733 27.01 29.86 -6.68
CA ASN A 733 26.89 29.02 -5.48
C ASN A 733 27.95 27.91 -5.41
N HIS A 734 29.13 28.25 -4.91
CA HIS A 734 30.19 27.28 -4.65
C HIS A 734 29.78 26.25 -3.59
N PRO A 735 30.18 24.97 -3.72
CA PRO A 735 29.92 23.97 -2.70
C PRO A 735 30.59 24.30 -1.38
N VAL A 736 29.88 24.14 -0.27
CA VAL A 736 30.40 24.40 1.09
C VAL A 736 30.37 23.15 1.95
N GLU A 737 31.28 23.06 2.91
CA GLU A 737 31.27 21.94 3.87
C GLU A 737 30.17 22.13 4.92
N ALA A 738 29.20 21.20 4.93
CA ALA A 738 28.10 21.15 5.90
C ALA A 738 28.01 19.78 6.59
N SER A 739 27.42 19.76 7.79
CA SER A 739 27.11 18.51 8.48
C SER A 739 25.71 18.02 8.08
N MET A 740 25.63 16.78 7.60
CA MET A 740 24.39 16.14 7.14
C MET A 740 24.21 14.77 7.79
N GLY A 741 22.97 14.32 7.81
CA GLY A 741 22.56 13.04 8.33
C GLY A 741 22.56 11.97 7.24
N CYS A 742 23.12 10.82 7.56
CA CYS A 742 23.17 9.65 6.71
C CYS A 742 22.18 8.61 7.25
N HIS A 743 20.97 8.53 6.67
CA HIS A 743 19.93 7.60 7.16
C HIS A 743 20.37 6.16 6.95
N LEU A 744 20.21 5.36 8.01
CA LEU A 744 20.41 3.91 8.02
C LEU A 744 19.11 3.12 8.27
N ASP A 745 18.06 3.81 8.71
CA ASP A 745 16.70 3.28 8.92
C ASP A 745 15.71 4.45 8.89
N GLU A 746 14.73 4.38 8.00
CA GLU A 746 13.58 5.26 7.85
C GLU A 746 12.31 4.43 8.07
N ARG A 747 11.36 4.96 8.85
CA ARG A 747 10.14 4.23 9.20
C ARG A 747 8.88 5.03 8.86
N LYS A 748 7.81 4.29 8.54
CA LYS A 748 6.47 4.80 8.26
C LYS A 748 6.44 5.78 7.08
N LEU A 749 6.11 7.05 7.30
CA LEU A 749 5.89 8.03 6.24
C LEU A 749 7.14 8.20 5.37
N PHE A 750 8.30 8.48 5.98
CA PHE A 750 9.58 8.66 5.28
C PHE A 750 9.96 7.45 4.42
N TYR A 751 9.75 6.23 4.92
CA TYR A 751 10.00 5.00 4.17
C TYR A 751 9.19 4.89 2.86
N THR A 752 8.03 5.54 2.78
CA THR A 752 7.13 5.46 1.61
C THR A 752 7.21 6.65 0.67
N GLN A 753 7.91 7.72 1.08
CA GLN A 753 8.09 8.92 0.27
C GLN A 753 9.06 8.68 -0.88
N LYS A 754 8.94 9.48 -1.95
CA LYS A 754 9.79 9.35 -3.14
C LYS A 754 11.03 10.21 -3.05
N VAL A 755 10.98 11.39 -2.46
CA VAL A 755 12.20 12.19 -2.29
C VAL A 755 13.14 11.55 -1.28
N ASN A 756 14.44 11.79 -1.44
CA ASN A 756 15.53 11.15 -0.71
C ASN A 756 15.60 11.58 0.74
N GLY A 757 15.14 12.74 1.15
CA GLY A 757 15.33 13.07 2.56
C GLY A 757 14.67 14.36 2.97
N ILE A 758 15.29 14.99 3.96
CA ILE A 758 14.77 16.18 4.60
C ILE A 758 15.82 17.28 4.61
N LEU A 759 15.36 18.49 4.37
CA LEU A 759 16.08 19.74 4.48
C LEU A 759 15.46 20.53 5.64
N GLY A 760 15.92 20.23 6.85
CA GLY A 760 15.48 20.91 8.06
C GLY A 760 15.97 22.36 8.12
N LEU A 761 15.03 23.31 8.17
CA LEU A 761 15.28 24.74 8.25
C LEU A 761 15.13 25.30 9.67
N ALA A 762 14.62 24.52 10.61
CA ALA A 762 14.50 24.92 12.01
C ALA A 762 15.89 25.08 12.67
N PRO A 763 16.01 25.91 13.70
CA PRO A 763 17.23 25.99 14.50
C PRO A 763 17.40 24.74 15.35
N HIS A 764 18.65 24.30 15.54
CA HIS A 764 18.96 23.13 16.36
C HIS A 764 18.70 23.43 17.85
N ARG A 765 18.13 22.46 18.59
CA ARG A 765 17.92 22.54 20.06
C ARG A 765 19.21 22.53 20.89
N ILE A 766 20.36 22.26 20.27
CA ILE A 766 21.67 22.17 20.93
C ILE A 766 22.41 23.47 20.64
N THR A 767 22.83 24.18 21.67
CA THR A 767 23.63 25.41 21.54
C THR A 767 24.93 25.13 20.76
N GLY A 768 25.12 25.82 19.63
CA GLY A 768 26.36 25.78 18.83
C GLY A 768 26.28 24.98 17.52
N LYS A 769 25.20 24.22 17.25
CA LYS A 769 25.00 23.56 15.94
C LYS A 769 24.21 24.45 14.97
N SER A 770 24.74 24.59 13.76
CA SER A 770 24.13 25.28 12.63
C SER A 770 23.15 24.35 11.90
N ASN A 771 22.12 24.89 11.25
CA ASN A 771 21.33 24.13 10.28
C ASN A 771 21.99 24.27 8.90
N VAL A 772 21.67 23.35 7.98
CA VAL A 772 22.38 23.30 6.69
C VAL A 772 22.19 24.58 5.87
N LEU A 773 21.09 25.33 6.05
CA LEU A 773 20.88 26.60 5.36
C LEU A 773 21.92 27.64 5.79
N LYS A 774 22.19 27.74 7.09
CA LYS A 774 23.25 28.62 7.62
C LYS A 774 24.63 28.17 7.18
N ASP A 775 24.86 26.86 7.06
CA ASP A 775 26.13 26.33 6.54
C ASP A 775 26.32 26.66 5.06
N LEU A 776 25.27 26.47 4.23
CA LEU A 776 25.22 26.76 2.78
C LEU A 776 25.67 28.17 2.41
N PHE A 777 25.46 29.14 3.30
CA PHE A 777 25.80 30.55 3.06
C PHE A 777 26.79 31.12 4.08
N ARG A 778 27.50 30.26 4.84
CA ARG A 778 28.42 30.69 5.91
C ARG A 778 29.61 31.49 5.40
N ASP A 779 30.09 31.18 4.20
CA ASP A 779 31.21 31.83 3.52
C ASP A 779 30.77 33.00 2.62
N LYS A 780 29.47 33.19 2.43
CA LYS A 780 28.90 34.29 1.64
C LYS A 780 28.57 35.49 2.52
N GLY A 781 29.53 36.40 2.66
CA GLY A 781 29.34 37.65 3.42
C GLY A 781 28.22 38.58 2.90
N HIS A 782 27.66 38.30 1.72
CA HIS A 782 26.58 39.08 1.10
C HIS A 782 25.18 38.49 1.33
N VAL A 783 25.02 37.24 1.80
CA VAL A 783 23.72 36.59 1.99
C VAL A 783 23.41 36.41 3.47
N ASN A 784 22.30 36.98 3.96
CA ASN A 784 21.88 36.81 5.35
C ASN A 784 21.03 35.54 5.54
N ALA A 785 21.66 34.40 5.82
CA ALA A 785 20.98 33.12 6.05
C ALA A 785 20.02 33.08 7.26
N ALA A 786 20.01 34.12 8.10
CA ALA A 786 19.04 34.26 9.18
C ALA A 786 17.65 34.73 8.69
N VAL A 787 17.56 35.12 7.41
CA VAL A 787 16.34 35.49 6.70
C VAL A 787 16.16 34.56 5.50
N PHE A 788 15.04 33.86 5.45
CA PHE A 788 14.64 33.06 4.28
C PHE A 788 13.14 33.13 4.08
N ALA A 789 12.67 32.86 2.87
CA ALA A 789 11.26 32.83 2.56
C ALA A 789 10.85 31.63 1.72
N LEU A 790 9.61 31.16 1.94
CA LEU A 790 8.97 30.11 1.16
C LEU A 790 7.74 30.67 0.46
N CYS A 791 7.67 30.48 -0.86
CA CYS A 791 6.51 30.82 -1.68
C CYS A 791 6.02 29.55 -2.39
N LEU A 792 4.90 28.96 -1.93
CA LEU A 792 4.39 27.69 -2.45
C LEU A 792 3.15 27.87 -3.34
N ALA A 793 3.19 27.23 -4.51
CA ALA A 793 2.10 27.14 -5.47
C ALA A 793 1.58 25.69 -5.58
N GLU A 794 0.54 25.47 -6.40
CA GLU A 794 -0.04 24.12 -6.55
C GLU A 794 0.99 23.11 -7.05
N TRP A 795 1.80 23.51 -8.02
CA TRP A 795 2.90 22.72 -8.56
C TRP A 795 4.21 23.44 -8.32
N GLY A 796 4.97 23.04 -7.31
CA GLY A 796 6.25 23.66 -6.95
C GLY A 796 6.13 25.01 -6.24
N GLY A 797 7.22 25.76 -6.26
CA GLY A 797 7.33 27.04 -5.56
C GLY A 797 8.77 27.54 -5.55
N GLU A 798 9.11 28.34 -4.56
CA GLU A 798 10.43 28.93 -4.43
C GLU A 798 10.88 29.00 -2.97
N LEU A 799 12.16 28.73 -2.74
CA LEU A 799 12.89 29.07 -1.52
C LEU A 799 13.88 30.20 -1.84
N SER A 800 13.79 31.29 -1.10
CA SER A 800 14.73 32.42 -1.16
C SER A 800 15.47 32.58 0.18
N VAL A 801 16.73 32.99 0.13
CA VAL A 801 17.62 33.13 1.29
C VAL A 801 18.37 34.45 1.21
N GLY A 802 18.55 35.14 2.33
CA GLY A 802 19.12 36.50 2.37
C GLY A 802 18.07 37.61 2.16
N GLY A 803 16.89 37.25 1.66
CA GLY A 803 15.76 38.14 1.44
C GLY A 803 14.57 37.35 0.91
N TYR A 804 13.72 38.02 0.13
CA TYR A 804 12.57 37.41 -0.51
C TYR A 804 12.30 38.06 -1.87
N ASP A 805 11.69 37.34 -2.79
CA ASP A 805 11.25 37.90 -4.06
C ASP A 805 9.88 38.58 -3.92
N GLY A 806 9.90 39.91 -3.80
CA GLY A 806 8.68 40.72 -3.73
C GLY A 806 7.86 40.77 -5.03
N ARG A 807 8.36 40.25 -6.16
CA ARG A 807 7.63 40.24 -7.44
C ARG A 807 6.37 39.38 -7.39
N TYR A 808 6.31 38.41 -6.47
CA TYR A 808 5.16 37.53 -6.30
C TYR A 808 4.05 38.12 -5.44
N ALA A 809 4.26 39.25 -4.75
CA ALA A 809 3.25 39.87 -3.89
C ALA A 809 1.95 40.13 -4.67
N ALA A 810 0.82 39.70 -4.10
CA ALA A 810 -0.48 39.92 -4.72
C ALA A 810 -0.82 41.42 -4.72
N SER A 811 -1.52 41.89 -5.76
CA SER A 811 -1.88 43.30 -5.91
C SER A 811 -2.65 43.82 -4.69
N GLY A 812 -2.13 44.86 -4.04
CA GLY A 812 -2.72 45.47 -2.84
C GLY A 812 -2.51 44.69 -1.53
N SER A 813 -1.79 43.57 -1.55
CA SER A 813 -1.32 42.90 -0.34
C SER A 813 -0.22 43.71 0.33
N HIS A 814 -0.03 43.48 1.63
CA HIS A 814 1.04 44.08 2.41
C HIS A 814 1.55 43.06 3.42
N MET A 815 2.86 43.05 3.64
CA MET A 815 3.52 42.18 4.61
C MET A 815 2.94 42.35 6.02
N GLN A 816 2.45 41.25 6.58
CA GLN A 816 2.00 41.17 7.96
C GLN A 816 3.06 40.49 8.82
N TRP A 817 3.56 41.18 9.85
CA TRP A 817 4.64 40.66 10.70
C TRP A 817 4.10 40.09 12.01
N LEU A 818 4.31 38.80 12.21
CA LEU A 818 3.94 38.06 13.41
C LEU A 818 5.15 37.90 14.33
N GLN A 819 4.93 37.82 15.64
CA GLN A 819 5.99 37.48 16.59
C GLN A 819 6.38 36.01 16.43
N LEU A 820 7.61 35.76 15.97
CA LEU A 820 8.12 34.42 15.78
C LEU A 820 8.89 33.97 17.03
N HIS A 821 8.61 32.77 17.48
CA HIS A 821 9.41 32.03 18.46
C HIS A 821 10.16 30.93 17.72
N HIS A 822 11.48 30.82 17.95
CA HIS A 822 12.33 29.92 17.17
C HIS A 822 13.28 29.10 18.05
N ALA A 823 12.78 28.55 19.16
CA ALA A 823 13.57 27.73 20.09
C ALA A 823 13.42 26.24 19.76
N GLY A 824 14.11 25.77 18.72
CA GLY A 824 14.08 24.36 18.29
C GLY A 824 13.01 24.00 17.26
N TYR A 825 12.11 24.92 16.94
CA TYR A 825 11.08 24.89 15.89
C TYR A 825 10.56 26.31 15.70
N TYR A 826 9.90 26.61 14.58
CA TYR A 826 9.23 27.89 14.35
C TYR A 826 7.79 27.86 14.85
N GLY A 827 7.43 28.81 15.73
CA GLY A 827 6.09 28.89 16.29
C GLY A 827 5.58 30.32 16.45
N VAL A 828 4.28 30.49 16.29
CA VAL A 828 3.56 31.77 16.44
C VAL A 828 2.41 31.62 17.42
N GLU A 829 2.04 32.69 18.13
CA GLU A 829 0.95 32.65 19.10
C GLU A 829 -0.39 32.85 18.39
N LEU A 830 -1.08 31.77 18.04
CA LEU A 830 -2.45 31.83 17.52
C LEU A 830 -3.40 32.13 18.70
N ARG A 831 -4.22 33.18 18.58
CA ARG A 831 -5.13 33.67 19.64
C ARG A 831 -6.59 33.37 19.34
N ALA A 832 -6.97 33.42 18.07
CA ALA A 832 -8.33 33.17 17.62
C ALA A 832 -8.37 32.72 16.17
N VAL A 833 -9.41 31.94 15.84
CA VAL A 833 -9.80 31.63 14.47
C VAL A 833 -11.24 32.10 14.29
N THR A 834 -11.55 32.75 13.18
CA THR A 834 -12.91 33.19 12.87
C THR A 834 -13.27 32.88 11.43
N PHE A 835 -14.53 32.55 11.17
CA PHE A 835 -15.06 32.32 9.84
C PHE A 835 -16.30 33.19 9.61
N GLY A 836 -16.17 34.22 8.77
CA GLY A 836 -17.17 35.28 8.67
C GLY A 836 -17.31 36.04 10.01
N MET A 837 -18.51 36.08 10.58
CA MET A 837 -18.76 36.65 11.91
C MET A 837 -18.69 35.61 13.04
N HIS A 838 -18.40 34.35 12.74
CA HIS A 838 -18.40 33.26 13.72
C HIS A 838 -17.01 33.08 14.32
N ALA A 839 -16.91 33.14 15.65
CA ALA A 839 -15.73 32.69 16.37
C ALA A 839 -15.65 31.17 16.36
N VAL A 840 -14.46 30.63 16.12
CA VAL A 840 -14.20 29.19 16.04
C VAL A 840 -13.42 28.77 17.28
N GLY A 841 -14.08 28.04 18.18
CA GLY A 841 -13.49 27.64 19.47
C GLY A 841 -13.42 28.78 20.50
N GLY A 842 -12.99 28.43 21.72
CA GLY A 842 -12.78 29.40 22.81
C GLY A 842 -11.29 29.65 23.06
N PRO A 843 -10.92 30.71 23.83
CA PRO A 843 -9.53 31.04 24.14
C PRO A 843 -8.73 29.88 24.77
N GLU A 844 -9.42 28.98 25.48
CA GLU A 844 -8.84 27.79 26.10
C GLU A 844 -8.30 26.75 25.11
N GLU A 845 -8.75 26.81 23.85
CA GLU A 845 -8.29 25.92 22.77
C GLU A 845 -7.04 26.45 22.08
N PHE A 846 -6.73 27.73 22.25
CA PHE A 846 -5.58 28.41 21.66
C PHE A 846 -4.46 28.55 22.70
N THR A 847 -4.11 27.44 23.37
CA THR A 847 -3.06 27.40 24.39
C THR A 847 -1.74 26.90 23.79
N GLY A 848 -0.66 27.65 24.00
CA GLY A 848 0.66 27.34 23.43
C GLY A 848 0.95 28.09 22.14
N ARG A 849 1.91 27.60 21.35
CA ARG A 849 2.32 28.21 20.07
C ARG A 849 1.90 27.29 18.94
N ALA A 850 1.32 27.85 17.89
CA ALA A 850 1.09 27.11 16.66
C ALA A 850 2.43 26.89 15.93
N VAL A 851 2.74 25.64 15.61
CA VAL A 851 3.96 25.27 14.88
C VAL A 851 3.79 25.65 13.40
N VAL A 852 4.82 26.23 12.79
CA VAL A 852 4.84 26.59 11.37
C VAL A 852 5.70 25.57 10.63
N ASP A 853 5.05 24.64 9.92
CA ASP A 853 5.68 23.40 9.46
C ASP A 853 5.37 23.09 7.99
N SER A 854 6.36 23.29 7.10
CA SER A 854 6.26 22.94 5.69
C SER A 854 6.51 21.46 5.39
N GLY A 855 6.97 20.66 6.35
CA GLY A 855 7.10 19.20 6.21
C GLY A 855 5.75 18.47 6.29
N THR A 856 4.74 19.13 6.87
CA THR A 856 3.38 18.61 7.03
C THR A 856 2.41 19.19 5.99
N THR A 857 1.63 18.33 5.32
CA THR A 857 0.73 18.75 4.23
C THR A 857 -0.47 19.60 4.69
N PHE A 858 -1.21 19.12 5.69
CA PHE A 858 -2.44 19.75 6.16
C PHE A 858 -2.20 20.63 7.37
N THR A 859 -3.10 21.58 7.59
CA THR A 859 -3.15 22.33 8.84
C THR A 859 -3.91 21.51 9.87
N TYR A 860 -3.36 21.35 11.07
CA TYR A 860 -3.96 20.55 12.13
C TYR A 860 -4.45 21.45 13.24
N PHE A 861 -5.72 21.32 13.63
CA PHE A 861 -6.32 22.06 14.73
C PHE A 861 -6.70 21.12 15.88
N PRO A 862 -6.80 21.65 17.12
CA PRO A 862 -7.50 20.99 18.21
C PRO A 862 -8.89 20.53 17.79
N ALA A 863 -9.31 19.34 18.21
CA ALA A 863 -10.55 18.70 17.76
C ALA A 863 -11.78 19.64 17.77
N LYS A 864 -11.97 20.41 18.84
CA LYS A 864 -13.10 21.36 18.96
C LYS A 864 -13.01 22.51 17.96
N VAL A 865 -11.81 23.03 17.70
CA VAL A 865 -11.58 24.09 16.70
C VAL A 865 -11.84 23.54 15.30
N TYR A 866 -11.32 22.34 15.01
CA TYR A 866 -11.58 21.62 13.76
C TYR A 866 -13.09 21.43 13.51
N ASP A 867 -13.80 20.84 14.46
CA ASP A 867 -15.23 20.53 14.34
C ASP A 867 -16.06 21.81 14.15
N THR A 868 -15.76 22.86 14.94
CA THR A 868 -16.47 24.15 14.85
C THR A 868 -16.21 24.83 13.51
N LEU A 869 -14.97 24.84 13.03
CA LEU A 869 -14.60 25.47 11.76
C LEU A 869 -15.26 24.76 10.58
N ARG A 870 -15.15 23.43 10.57
CA ARG A 870 -15.76 22.56 9.57
C ARG A 870 -17.27 22.78 9.49
N GLN A 871 -17.95 22.82 10.64
CA GLN A 871 -19.38 23.05 10.71
C GLN A 871 -19.77 24.44 10.21
N ALA A 872 -19.02 25.48 10.60
CA ALA A 872 -19.27 26.85 10.13
C ALA A 872 -19.12 26.99 8.60
N ILE A 873 -18.11 26.34 8.00
CA ILE A 873 -17.92 26.30 6.54
C ILE A 873 -19.10 25.61 5.85
N LYS A 874 -19.55 24.47 6.40
CA LYS A 874 -20.68 23.71 5.88
C LYS A 874 -21.96 24.54 5.89
N GLU A 875 -22.29 25.16 7.03
CA GLU A 875 -23.47 26.00 7.22
C GLU A 875 -23.47 27.21 6.28
N ALA A 876 -22.33 27.87 6.10
CA ALA A 876 -22.22 29.00 5.18
C ALA A 876 -22.43 28.60 3.71
N CYS A 877 -22.13 27.34 3.34
CA CYS A 877 -22.42 26.84 2.00
C CYS A 877 -23.82 26.20 1.85
N GLU A 878 -24.59 26.03 2.93
CA GLU A 878 -25.95 25.48 2.84
C GLU A 878 -26.83 26.28 1.86
N GLY A 879 -27.70 25.55 1.14
CA GLY A 879 -28.57 26.13 0.13
C GLY A 879 -27.86 26.67 -1.11
N LEU A 880 -26.65 26.18 -1.43
CA LEU A 880 -25.81 26.63 -2.57
C LEU A 880 -25.36 28.10 -2.47
N ARG A 881 -25.35 28.68 -1.26
CA ARG A 881 -24.89 30.06 -1.03
C ARG A 881 -23.43 30.28 -1.45
N CYS A 882 -22.59 29.24 -1.33
CA CYS A 882 -21.21 29.28 -1.79
C CYS A 882 -21.04 28.88 -3.28
N GLY A 883 -22.11 28.57 -4.00
CA GLY A 883 -22.06 28.15 -5.41
C GLY A 883 -21.45 26.77 -5.67
N ALA A 884 -21.19 25.99 -4.62
CA ALA A 884 -20.64 24.63 -4.70
C ALA A 884 -21.62 23.62 -4.10
N LYS A 885 -21.68 22.41 -4.68
CA LYS A 885 -22.57 21.34 -4.19
C LYS A 885 -21.81 20.51 -3.13
N PRO A 886 -22.28 20.39 -1.88
CA PRO A 886 -21.60 19.55 -0.89
C PRO A 886 -21.57 18.09 -1.35
N VAL A 887 -20.45 17.42 -1.11
CA VAL A 887 -20.26 15.99 -1.42
C VAL A 887 -19.50 15.29 -0.29
N GLY A 888 -20.17 14.35 0.36
CA GLY A 888 -19.67 13.76 1.60
C GLY A 888 -19.57 14.81 2.71
N ASN A 889 -18.60 14.62 3.59
CA ASN A 889 -18.52 15.31 4.87
C ASN A 889 -17.58 16.52 4.89
N ASP A 890 -16.64 16.59 3.95
CA ASP A 890 -15.51 17.54 3.95
C ASP A 890 -15.18 18.08 2.55
N CYS A 891 -16.06 17.89 1.56
CA CYS A 891 -15.78 18.27 0.18
C CYS A 891 -16.99 18.93 -0.49
N TRP A 892 -16.71 19.71 -1.53
CA TRP A 892 -17.70 20.37 -2.38
C TRP A 892 -17.33 20.25 -3.85
N LEU A 893 -18.33 20.15 -4.71
CA LEU A 893 -18.20 20.11 -6.17
C LEU A 893 -18.40 21.51 -6.74
N LEU A 894 -17.40 22.00 -7.46
CA LEU A 894 -17.43 23.24 -8.22
C LEU A 894 -17.34 22.94 -9.72
N PRO A 895 -18.00 23.68 -10.63
CA PRO A 895 -17.82 23.47 -12.06
C PRO A 895 -16.35 23.62 -12.46
N ILE A 896 -15.88 22.84 -13.44
CA ILE A 896 -14.51 22.94 -13.98
C ILE A 896 -14.24 24.38 -14.43
N GLY A 897 -13.09 24.92 -14.04
CA GLY A 897 -12.70 26.32 -14.27
C GLY A 897 -13.32 27.33 -13.29
N SER A 898 -14.13 26.89 -12.33
CA SER A 898 -14.61 27.73 -11.22
C SER A 898 -13.62 27.72 -10.05
N SER A 899 -13.59 28.81 -9.28
CA SER A 899 -12.74 28.97 -8.10
C SER A 899 -13.53 28.75 -6.80
N PRO A 900 -12.95 28.18 -5.74
CA PRO A 900 -13.55 28.12 -4.41
C PRO A 900 -13.64 29.49 -3.70
N ASP A 901 -13.22 30.60 -4.32
CA ASP A 901 -13.22 31.95 -3.71
C ASP A 901 -14.62 32.47 -3.28
N LYS A 902 -15.70 31.79 -3.66
CA LYS A 902 -17.06 32.07 -3.12
C LYS A 902 -17.23 31.64 -1.67
N PHE A 903 -16.38 30.76 -1.15
CA PHE A 903 -16.32 30.50 0.28
C PHE A 903 -15.61 31.67 0.98
N ALA A 904 -16.08 32.04 2.17
CA ALA A 904 -15.47 33.11 2.96
C ALA A 904 -14.06 32.71 3.43
N PRO A 905 -13.09 33.62 3.51
CA PRO A 905 -11.79 33.29 4.09
C PRO A 905 -11.92 32.93 5.58
N VAL A 906 -11.04 32.06 6.04
CA VAL A 906 -10.82 31.84 7.48
C VAL A 906 -9.83 32.90 7.95
N MET A 907 -10.14 33.64 9.00
CA MET A 907 -9.21 34.61 9.59
C MET A 907 -8.53 33.99 10.80
N LEU A 908 -7.19 34.02 10.82
CA LEU A 908 -6.37 33.59 11.94
C LEU A 908 -5.77 34.82 12.60
N THR A 909 -6.07 35.04 13.88
CA THR A 909 -5.55 36.17 14.66
C THR A 909 -4.40 35.70 15.52
N PHE A 910 -3.26 36.35 15.36
CA PHE A 910 -2.02 36.04 16.06
C PHE A 910 -1.62 37.15 17.02
N GLY A 911 -0.98 36.79 18.12
CA GLY A 911 -0.42 37.74 19.08
C GLY A 911 0.68 38.60 18.45
N GLY A 912 0.56 39.92 18.56
CA GLY A 912 1.58 40.87 18.07
C GLY A 912 2.87 40.90 18.90
N GLY A 913 2.91 40.18 20.02
CA GLY A 913 3.97 40.24 21.03
C GLY A 913 3.67 41.28 22.13
N SER A 914 4.57 41.38 23.12
CA SER A 914 4.36 42.22 24.29
C SER A 914 4.12 43.69 23.91
N GLY A 915 2.94 44.22 24.24
CA GLY A 915 2.55 45.62 24.02
C GLY A 915 2.17 46.00 22.58
N LYS A 916 2.04 45.03 21.66
CA LYS A 916 1.62 45.27 20.27
C LYS A 916 0.23 44.70 20.01
N ALA A 917 -0.48 45.31 19.06
CA ALA A 917 -1.81 44.84 18.65
C ALA A 917 -1.73 43.48 17.96
N ASP A 918 -2.79 42.68 18.10
CA ASP A 918 -2.92 41.41 17.39
C ASP A 918 -2.98 41.61 15.87
N VAL A 919 -2.48 40.62 15.14
CA VAL A 919 -2.40 40.64 13.68
C VAL A 919 -3.30 39.55 13.11
N SER A 920 -4.29 39.94 12.30
CA SER A 920 -5.19 38.99 11.64
C SER A 920 -4.73 38.70 10.21
N VAL A 921 -4.47 37.43 9.93
CA VAL A 921 -4.06 36.90 8.63
C VAL A 921 -5.24 36.18 7.98
N SER A 922 -5.51 36.49 6.71
CA SER A 922 -6.51 35.79 5.91
C SER A 922 -5.98 34.45 5.42
N TRP A 923 -6.76 33.39 5.53
CA TRP A 923 -6.51 32.09 4.92
C TRP A 923 -7.60 31.81 3.89
N PRO A 924 -7.28 31.96 2.60
CA PRO A 924 -8.30 31.96 1.56
C PRO A 924 -8.80 30.55 1.24
N ALA A 925 -10.00 30.49 0.66
CA ALA A 925 -10.68 29.25 0.31
C ALA A 925 -9.85 28.32 -0.57
N LYS A 926 -9.15 28.84 -1.57
CA LYS A 926 -8.23 28.08 -2.43
C LYS A 926 -7.06 27.40 -1.69
N SER A 927 -6.79 27.78 -0.44
CA SER A 927 -5.70 27.26 0.37
C SER A 927 -6.21 26.29 1.45
N TYR A 928 -7.35 26.59 2.10
CA TYR A 928 -7.97 25.64 3.05
C TYR A 928 -8.92 24.63 2.39
N LEU A 929 -9.23 24.79 1.09
CA LEU A 929 -9.85 23.78 0.24
C LEU A 929 -8.86 23.39 -0.86
N PHE A 930 -8.47 22.13 -0.92
CA PHE A 930 -7.58 21.61 -1.96
C PHE A 930 -8.35 20.76 -2.97
N ARG A 931 -7.87 20.77 -4.22
CA ARG A 931 -8.49 20.04 -5.33
C ARG A 931 -8.13 18.55 -5.28
N ARG A 932 -9.12 17.66 -5.19
CA ARG A 932 -8.94 16.19 -5.07
C ARG A 932 -9.11 15.43 -6.39
N GLY A 933 -8.84 16.08 -7.52
CA GLY A 933 -8.97 15.52 -8.87
C GLY A 933 -10.35 15.73 -9.51
N MET A 934 -10.41 15.55 -10.84
CA MET A 934 -11.58 15.81 -11.68
C MET A 934 -12.62 14.68 -11.62
N ARG A 935 -13.90 15.01 -11.46
CA ARG A 935 -15.01 14.14 -11.91
C ARG A 935 -15.28 14.47 -13.38
N ALA A 936 -14.49 13.88 -14.28
CA ALA A 936 -14.51 14.17 -15.72
C ALA A 936 -15.89 14.02 -16.40
N THR A 937 -16.83 13.30 -15.78
CA THR A 937 -18.17 13.02 -16.33
C THR A 937 -19.16 14.17 -16.27
N GLU A 938 -19.04 15.06 -15.28
CA GLU A 938 -20.12 15.99 -14.94
C GLU A 938 -19.73 17.46 -15.14
N GLY A 939 -18.48 17.74 -15.52
CA GLY A 939 -17.98 19.10 -15.62
C GLY A 939 -17.75 19.76 -14.26
N PHE A 940 -17.46 18.98 -13.21
CA PHE A 940 -17.16 19.47 -11.85
C PHE A 940 -15.83 18.93 -11.30
N GLU A 941 -15.26 19.66 -10.36
CA GLU A 941 -14.04 19.36 -9.60
C GLU A 941 -14.37 19.29 -8.12
N ALA A 942 -13.79 18.32 -7.42
CA ALA A 942 -13.95 18.19 -5.99
C ALA A 942 -12.90 19.01 -5.25
N TRP A 943 -13.36 19.85 -4.33
CA TRP A 943 -12.56 20.69 -3.45
C TRP A 943 -12.83 20.27 -2.00
N CYS A 944 -11.81 19.81 -1.28
CA CYS A 944 -11.92 19.21 0.04
C CYS A 944 -11.13 19.99 1.09
N LEU A 945 -11.54 19.92 2.37
CA LEU A 945 -10.82 20.59 3.46
C LEU A 945 -9.36 20.15 3.53
N ALA A 946 -8.44 21.12 3.49
CA ALA A 946 -7.00 20.94 3.60
C ALA A 946 -6.51 21.06 5.06
N PHE A 947 -7.41 20.77 6.00
CA PHE A 947 -7.14 20.80 7.44
C PHE A 947 -7.88 19.69 8.16
N THR A 948 -7.34 19.26 9.29
CA THR A 948 -7.85 18.12 10.04
C THR A 948 -7.66 18.28 11.54
N SER A 949 -8.24 17.37 12.32
CA SER A 949 -8.07 17.30 13.76
C SER A 949 -6.72 16.67 14.12
N ASN A 950 -6.01 17.26 15.09
CA ASN A 950 -4.82 16.67 15.72
C ASN A 950 -5.17 15.61 16.81
N GLY A 951 -6.45 15.22 16.91
CA GLY A 951 -6.93 14.20 17.86
C GLY A 951 -6.89 14.69 19.31
N PHE A 952 -5.98 14.13 20.11
CA PHE A 952 -5.85 14.42 21.55
C PHE A 952 -4.87 15.55 21.87
N SER A 953 -4.10 16.05 20.90
CA SER A 953 -3.18 17.17 21.11
C SER A 953 -3.94 18.50 21.18
N LYS A 954 -3.44 19.46 21.96
CA LYS A 954 -3.94 20.85 21.94
C LYS A 954 -3.13 21.77 21.03
N GLU A 955 -2.08 21.26 20.39
CA GLU A 955 -1.17 22.07 19.58
C GLU A 955 -1.66 22.21 18.14
N THR A 956 -1.78 23.45 17.66
CA THR A 956 -2.08 23.74 16.26
C THR A 956 -0.81 23.63 15.41
N VAL A 957 -0.90 23.01 14.24
CA VAL A 957 0.19 22.97 13.25
C VAL A 957 -0.28 23.64 11.97
N LEU A 958 0.37 24.72 11.56
CA LEU A 958 0.15 25.40 10.28
C LEU A 958 1.00 24.69 9.22
N GLY A 959 0.36 23.77 8.50
CA GLY A 959 1.00 22.97 7.44
C GLY A 959 1.08 23.69 6.10
N VAL A 960 1.56 23.00 5.07
CA VAL A 960 1.65 23.50 3.69
C VAL A 960 0.34 24.12 3.20
N SER A 961 -0.84 23.61 3.58
CA SER A 961 -2.12 24.23 3.23
C SER A 961 -2.29 25.67 3.72
N PHE A 962 -1.60 26.09 4.78
CA PHE A 962 -1.51 27.49 5.20
C PHE A 962 -0.53 28.31 4.33
N PHE A 963 0.56 27.70 3.86
CA PHE A 963 1.59 28.33 3.03
C PHE A 963 1.10 28.60 1.61
N MET A 964 0.16 27.79 1.12
CA MET A 964 -0.39 27.92 -0.24
C MET A 964 -0.88 29.34 -0.53
N SER A 965 -0.44 29.90 -1.67
CA SER A 965 -0.75 31.27 -2.12
C SER A 965 -0.21 32.38 -1.20
N LYS A 966 0.89 32.12 -0.48
CA LYS A 966 1.54 33.08 0.40
C LYS A 966 3.05 33.01 0.28
N THR A 967 3.69 34.13 0.53
CA THR A 967 5.11 34.19 0.88
C THR A 967 5.22 34.26 2.39
N LEU A 968 5.90 33.30 2.99
CA LEU A 968 6.24 33.30 4.42
C LEU A 968 7.71 33.62 4.59
N ILE A 969 8.03 34.71 5.29
CA ILE A 969 9.41 35.18 5.54
C ILE A 969 9.80 34.90 6.98
N PHE A 970 10.78 34.05 7.19
CA PHE A 970 11.34 33.72 8.49
C PHE A 970 12.55 34.63 8.76
N ASP A 971 12.35 35.70 9.53
CA ASP A 971 13.43 36.54 10.03
C ASP A 971 13.76 36.15 11.48
N THR A 972 14.75 35.27 11.62
CA THR A 972 15.19 34.78 12.92
C THR A 972 15.98 35.82 13.71
N THR A 973 16.60 36.80 13.03
CA THR A 973 17.36 37.89 13.67
C THR A 973 16.41 38.82 14.42
N SER A 974 15.31 39.22 13.76
CA SER A 974 14.30 40.08 14.37
C SER A 974 13.24 39.30 15.15
N SER A 975 13.30 37.96 15.15
CA SER A 975 12.25 37.09 15.70
C SER A 975 10.87 37.40 15.11
N LYS A 976 10.78 37.51 13.79
CA LYS A 976 9.53 37.81 13.08
C LYS A 976 9.22 36.79 11.98
N LEU A 977 7.94 36.51 11.80
CA LEU A 977 7.42 35.78 10.65
C LEU A 977 6.58 36.75 9.81
N GLY A 978 7.06 37.06 8.61
CA GLY A 978 6.32 37.81 7.61
C GLY A 978 5.34 36.88 6.89
N VAL A 979 4.10 37.33 6.69
CA VAL A 979 3.09 36.64 5.90
C VAL A 979 2.48 37.63 4.93
N GLU A 980 2.56 37.35 3.64
CA GLU A 980 1.98 38.16 2.57
C GLU A 980 1.31 37.25 1.54
N ASP A 981 0.15 37.68 1.02
CA ASP A 981 -0.51 36.96 -0.07
C ASP A 981 0.35 37.07 -1.34
N ALA A 982 0.57 35.94 -2.01
CA ALA A 982 1.48 35.90 -3.15
C ALA A 982 1.01 34.94 -4.26
N ASN A 983 1.38 35.26 -5.49
CA ASN A 983 1.22 34.43 -6.68
C ASN A 983 2.54 33.72 -6.98
N CYS A 984 2.84 32.69 -6.18
CA CYS A 984 4.09 31.95 -6.23
C CYS A 984 4.33 31.25 -7.59
N PRO A 985 5.59 31.07 -8.00
CA PRO A 985 5.94 30.42 -9.25
C PRO A 985 5.55 28.94 -9.24
N GLN A 986 5.26 28.39 -10.43
CA GLN A 986 4.95 26.98 -10.60
C GLN A 986 6.06 26.25 -11.37
N HIS A 987 6.48 25.09 -10.87
CA HIS A 987 7.48 24.21 -11.47
C HIS A 987 6.93 22.79 -11.56
N HIS A 988 6.76 22.29 -12.79
CA HIS A 988 6.39 20.90 -13.05
C HIS A 988 7.66 20.09 -13.28
N HIS A 989 7.88 19.03 -12.48
CA HIS A 989 9.08 18.22 -12.62
C HIS A 989 8.99 17.27 -13.83
N SER A 990 9.75 17.56 -14.89
CA SER A 990 10.06 16.62 -15.98
C SER A 990 11.47 16.05 -15.74
N ALA A 991 11.57 14.76 -15.42
CA ALA A 991 12.86 14.13 -15.11
C ALA A 991 13.77 14.06 -16.36
N GLN A 992 14.69 15.00 -16.51
CA GLN A 992 15.96 14.85 -17.22
C GLN A 992 16.99 15.80 -16.60
N VAL A 993 17.95 15.28 -15.84
CA VAL A 993 19.18 16.00 -15.51
C VAL A 993 20.32 15.40 -16.34
N VAL A 994 20.90 16.23 -17.20
CA VAL A 994 22.20 15.97 -17.83
C VAL A 994 23.25 16.47 -16.85
N VAL A 995 23.99 15.55 -16.24
CA VAL A 995 25.17 15.90 -15.42
C VAL A 995 26.35 16.07 -16.38
N GLU A 996 26.71 17.31 -16.72
CA GLU A 996 27.99 17.56 -17.39
C GLU A 996 29.13 17.57 -16.36
N PRO A 997 30.28 16.94 -16.66
CA PRO A 997 31.43 16.95 -15.77
C PRO A 997 32.03 18.36 -15.66
N PHE A 998 32.26 18.82 -14.43
CA PHE A 998 33.03 20.03 -14.16
C PHE A 998 34.43 19.93 -14.78
N SER A 999 34.67 20.70 -15.85
CA SER A 999 36.00 20.92 -16.41
C SER A 999 36.38 22.38 -16.15
N GLY A 1000 37.18 22.62 -15.11
CA GLY A 1000 37.58 23.98 -14.77
C GLY A 1000 38.15 24.17 -13.37
N MET A 1001 39.06 23.30 -12.92
CA MET A 1001 40.04 23.68 -11.90
C MET A 1001 41.38 23.05 -12.29
N ASP A 1002 42.17 23.82 -13.03
CA ASP A 1002 43.59 23.56 -13.16
C ASP A 1002 44.26 23.77 -11.80
N SER A 1003 45.03 22.76 -11.40
CA SER A 1003 45.91 22.82 -10.23
C SER A 1003 46.95 23.94 -10.38
N PRO A 1004 47.57 24.36 -9.26
CA PRO A 1004 48.94 23.89 -9.10
C PRO A 1004 49.24 23.51 -7.65
N VAL A 1005 50.03 22.46 -7.47
CA VAL A 1005 51.36 22.51 -6.83
C VAL A 1005 51.80 21.06 -6.60
N GLU A 1006 52.77 20.66 -7.40
CA GLU A 1006 53.63 19.50 -7.20
C GLU A 1006 54.84 19.88 -6.33
N GLU A 1007 55.45 18.85 -5.74
CA GLU A 1007 56.80 18.77 -5.18
C GLU A 1007 57.15 19.63 -3.95
N HIS A 1008 57.34 18.97 -2.79
CA HIS A 1008 58.63 18.92 -2.11
C HIS A 1008 58.69 17.84 -1.01
N LEU A 1009 59.79 17.07 -1.05
CA LEU A 1009 60.51 16.40 0.06
C LEU A 1009 60.14 14.94 0.43
N GLN A 1010 60.84 14.04 -0.27
CA GLN A 1010 61.67 12.94 0.26
C GLN A 1010 62.04 13.01 1.76
N GLN A 1011 61.88 11.89 2.49
CA GLN A 1011 62.94 11.06 3.15
C GLN A 1011 62.43 10.24 4.36
N ASP A 1012 62.93 9.00 4.40
CA ASP A 1012 63.16 8.08 5.54
C ASP A 1012 62.04 7.17 6.08
N ALA A 1013 62.18 5.88 5.71
CA ALA A 1013 61.88 4.70 6.53
C ALA A 1013 62.94 4.56 7.66
N PRO A 1014 62.81 3.74 8.75
CA PRO A 1014 62.31 2.36 8.71
C PRO A 1014 61.58 1.79 9.97
N MET A 1015 61.08 0.56 9.80
CA MET A 1015 60.74 -0.41 10.85
C MET A 1015 61.90 -0.69 11.83
N GLN A 1016 61.62 -0.92 13.12
CA GLN A 1016 62.18 -2.02 13.93
C GLN A 1016 61.54 -2.21 15.33
N GLN A 1017 61.27 -3.50 15.64
CA GLN A 1017 61.26 -4.24 16.93
C GLN A 1017 60.26 -3.89 18.06
N LEU A 1018 59.40 -4.83 18.49
CA LEU A 1018 59.60 -6.02 19.36
C LEU A 1018 60.09 -5.71 20.80
N GLY A 1019 59.25 -6.03 21.80
CA GLY A 1019 59.72 -6.61 23.07
C GLY A 1019 59.31 -5.93 24.39
N LEU A 1020 58.21 -6.42 24.99
CA LEU A 1020 57.96 -6.54 26.45
C LEU A 1020 56.63 -7.34 26.57
N VAL A 1021 56.61 -8.68 26.51
CA VAL A 1021 57.03 -9.69 27.50
C VAL A 1021 56.46 -9.46 28.91
N LEU A 1022 55.47 -10.31 29.22
CA LEU A 1022 55.12 -10.89 30.53
C LEU A 1022 54.75 -9.95 31.70
N GLY A 1023 53.46 -9.92 32.02
CA GLY A 1023 52.93 -9.44 33.29
C GLY A 1023 51.50 -9.88 33.53
N CYS A 1024 51.35 -11.03 34.19
CA CYS A 1024 50.17 -11.42 34.99
C CYS A 1024 48.89 -11.87 34.25
N ILE A 1025 48.91 -13.15 33.89
CA ILE A 1025 47.82 -14.07 34.23
C ILE A 1025 47.65 -14.04 35.77
N GLY A 1026 46.44 -13.81 36.27
CA GLY A 1026 46.08 -14.07 37.67
C GLY A 1026 45.10 -13.06 38.24
N ALA A 1027 43.88 -13.52 38.58
CA ALA A 1027 42.72 -12.77 39.08
C ALA A 1027 42.06 -11.92 37.99
N VAL A 1028 40.90 -12.27 37.43
CA VAL A 1028 39.61 -12.42 38.11
C VAL A 1028 38.78 -13.47 37.36
N LEU A 1029 39.12 -14.74 37.59
CA LEU A 1029 38.33 -15.92 37.21
C LEU A 1029 37.87 -16.68 38.47
N LEU A 1030 37.46 -15.92 39.48
CA LEU A 1030 36.86 -16.36 40.74
C LEU A 1030 35.89 -15.25 41.16
N PHE A 1031 34.67 -15.60 41.55
CA PHE A 1031 33.49 -14.74 41.77
C PHE A 1031 32.79 -14.35 40.44
N LEU A 1032 31.73 -14.99 39.97
CA LEU A 1032 30.50 -15.34 40.68
C LEU A 1032 29.75 -16.48 39.94
N SER A 1033 29.76 -17.67 40.54
CA SER A 1033 28.77 -18.71 40.33
C SER A 1033 28.47 -19.35 41.69
N ALA A 1034 27.55 -18.78 42.46
CA ALA A 1034 26.81 -19.40 43.57
C ALA A 1034 25.94 -18.35 44.28
N GLY A 1035 24.64 -18.63 44.46
CA GLY A 1035 23.83 -17.84 45.40
C GLY A 1035 22.32 -17.79 45.14
N MET A 1036 21.65 -18.94 44.99
CA MET A 1036 20.23 -19.04 45.37
C MET A 1036 20.13 -19.00 46.91
N PHE A 1037 19.18 -18.23 47.46
CA PHE A 1037 18.20 -18.56 48.52
C PHE A 1037 17.86 -17.39 49.47
N ALA A 1038 16.53 -17.14 49.54
CA ALA A 1038 15.70 -16.92 50.72
C ALA A 1038 15.49 -15.53 51.38
N TRP A 1039 14.20 -15.36 51.75
CA TRP A 1039 13.55 -14.48 52.75
C TRP A 1039 13.20 -13.05 52.31
N ALA A 1040 11.92 -12.66 52.06
CA ALA A 1040 10.64 -12.80 52.77
C ALA A 1040 10.54 -11.98 54.08
N CYS A 1041 9.74 -10.90 54.04
CA CYS A 1041 8.61 -10.58 54.94
C CYS A 1041 8.37 -9.07 55.14
N SER A 1042 7.11 -8.68 54.84
CA SER A 1042 6.25 -7.77 55.62
C SER A 1042 6.48 -6.26 55.53
N PHE A 1043 5.52 -5.54 54.93
CA PHE A 1043 4.67 -4.57 55.64
C PHE A 1043 3.37 -4.33 54.87
N SER A 1044 2.27 -4.24 55.61
CA SER A 1044 0.87 -4.14 55.19
C SER A 1044 0.34 -2.69 55.22
N GLU A 1045 -0.84 -2.54 54.61
CA GLU A 1045 -1.77 -1.40 54.54
C GLU A 1045 -1.98 -0.62 55.85
N GLU A 1046 -2.17 0.71 55.82
CA GLU A 1046 -3.48 1.44 55.86
C GLU A 1046 -3.32 2.97 56.11
N GLU A 1047 -4.36 3.75 55.76
CA GLU A 1047 -4.67 5.16 56.10
C GLU A 1047 -4.22 6.35 55.18
N ALA A 1048 -5.09 6.62 54.20
CA ALA A 1048 -5.86 7.85 53.94
C ALA A 1048 -5.38 9.29 54.31
N ASN A 1049 -5.61 10.19 53.34
CA ASN A 1049 -5.93 11.63 53.41
C ASN A 1049 -4.84 12.64 53.86
N GLU A 1050 -4.31 13.42 52.91
CA GLU A 1050 -4.76 14.81 52.63
C GLU A 1050 -3.86 15.52 51.59
N SER A 1051 -4.48 16.42 50.82
CA SER A 1051 -3.90 17.51 50.01
C SER A 1051 -3.15 17.18 48.71
N SER A 1052 -3.91 17.41 47.63
CA SER A 1052 -3.53 18.04 46.37
C SER A 1052 -2.30 18.96 46.39
N GLU A 1053 -1.69 19.07 45.20
CA GLU A 1053 -0.65 20.03 44.77
C GLU A 1053 0.81 19.56 44.94
N ASN A 1054 1.29 18.83 43.92
CA ASN A 1054 2.52 19.14 43.15
C ASN A 1054 2.80 17.96 42.22
N PHE A 1055 2.31 18.03 40.98
CA PHE A 1055 3.09 18.47 39.81
C PHE A 1055 4.33 17.61 39.54
N LEU A 1056 4.12 16.71 38.57
CA LEU A 1056 5.08 16.28 37.54
C LEU A 1056 6.41 17.06 37.54
N ASN A 1057 7.48 16.32 37.84
CA ASN A 1057 8.78 16.44 37.19
C ASN A 1057 9.21 15.06 36.74
#